data_AF-A0A662JZ03-F1
#
_entry.id   AF-A0A662JZ03-F1
#
_cell.length_a   1.000
_cell.length_b   1.000
_cell.length_c   1.000
_cell.angle_alpha   90.00
_cell.angle_beta   90.00
_cell.angle_gamma   90.00
#
_symmetry.space_group_name_H-M   'P 1'
#
loop_
_entity.id
_entity.type
_entity.pdbx_description
1 polymer ?
#
loop_
_entity_poly.entity_id
_entity_poly.type
_entity_poly.pdbx_seq_one_letter_code
_entity_poly.pdbx_strand_id
1 'polypeptide(L)'
;MNKTLSLMIVGLLVLSGFGAAATLNRNTDERISIKTIIFSKPVLHEQNGYISVTMDNMNSWVKTPGRPMLPAYIEVFVFPFGTKIKKVDVAFSKPKNMMLHGKVIPAPKPVPLTEAGDTACTYANQNVDEVLYSTDDFYPQNQFTYSVSSGLKNNIHSMFLVVRCYPIRYIPARNVLFYSDRVEISVMYEEPVASAVFPDEYDMVVIAPSRFSKALQPLIEHKNNHGINTTLKTVEEIYQEYEGRDKPEQIKYFIKDALDNWGIKYVLLVGGLKSLIYAKRKDDCNQGSKDWYVRVRYTNLKDEGSIYDPGYISDLYYADIYDGENNFSSWDSNGDGIYAMWSNQVGKKDIIDLYPDVYVGRLPCRNTLEVKIMVNKIINYEKNKADQSWFNKMVVIGGDTFNDVSSTNYYEGEVENQKALDYMDGFTPIRIWASNRDTGGLVPIPRDIIRAVSRGCGFLMFSGHGSPERWNTYWPEAFDEERAKGLWYYNIPALFNGGKLPVCVVGGCHNSQFNVTATSFLLDGLWVYGPVPECFSWWLTRKIGGGCIATLGNTGLGYGTVGNYGDLDGDGVDEPDCVEALGGYLDTQFFKTYGVYNVSVLGEIWGDTISNYLNVFPGMEDKIDCKTVEQWVLLGDPSLKIGGY
;
A
#
# COMPACT_ATOMS: atom_id res chain seq x y z
N MET A 1 -48.08 -43.46 -13.53
CA MET A 1 -46.65 -43.84 -13.44
C MET A 1 -45.87 -42.96 -14.41
N ASN A 2 -45.45 -41.78 -13.95
CA ASN A 2 -44.72 -40.80 -14.76
C ASN A 2 -43.22 -40.94 -14.49
N LYS A 3 -42.44 -41.10 -15.57
CA LYS A 3 -40.97 -41.06 -15.55
C LYS A 3 -40.52 -39.60 -15.63
N THR A 4 -39.81 -39.12 -14.62
CA THR A 4 -39.21 -37.79 -14.57
C THR A 4 -37.84 -37.77 -15.26
N LEU A 5 -37.69 -36.73 -16.08
CA LEU A 5 -36.53 -36.34 -16.87
C LEU A 5 -35.43 -35.79 -15.93
N SER A 6 -34.22 -36.33 -15.99
CA SER A 6 -33.05 -35.72 -15.34
C SER A 6 -32.41 -34.72 -16.30
N LEU A 7 -32.46 -33.44 -15.95
CA LEU A 7 -31.74 -32.35 -16.61
C LEU A 7 -30.32 -32.27 -16.02
N MET A 8 -29.32 -32.53 -16.85
CA MET A 8 -27.91 -32.31 -16.55
C MET A 8 -27.57 -30.85 -16.93
N ILE A 9 -27.25 -30.01 -15.95
CA ILE A 9 -26.66 -28.68 -16.19
C ILE A 9 -25.15 -28.85 -16.05
N VAL A 10 -24.44 -28.66 -17.16
CA VAL A 10 -22.98 -28.65 -17.21
C VAL A 10 -22.52 -27.21 -16.99
N GLY A 11 -21.95 -26.92 -15.83
CA GLY A 11 -21.17 -25.71 -15.60
C GLY A 11 -19.71 -25.97 -15.96
N LEU A 12 -19.21 -25.33 -17.01
CA LEU A 12 -17.78 -25.31 -17.36
C LEU A 12 -17.02 -24.47 -16.32
N LEU A 13 -16.18 -25.12 -15.52
CA LEU A 13 -15.13 -24.48 -14.72
C LEU A 13 -13.83 -24.58 -15.52
N VAL A 14 -13.31 -23.42 -15.95
CA VAL A 14 -11.96 -23.31 -16.51
C VAL A 14 -10.98 -23.46 -15.34
N LEU A 15 -10.36 -24.63 -15.26
CA LEU A 15 -9.35 -25.00 -14.27
C LEU A 15 -7.97 -24.54 -14.75
N SER A 16 -7.30 -23.73 -13.95
CA SER A 16 -5.84 -23.68 -13.86
C SER A 16 -5.43 -23.80 -12.39
N GLY A 17 -4.89 -24.96 -12.02
CA GLY A 17 -4.10 -25.20 -10.79
C GLY A 17 -4.87 -25.58 -9.51
N PHE A 18 -4.87 -26.88 -9.18
CA PHE A 18 -5.33 -27.50 -7.91
C PHE A 18 -6.75 -27.14 -7.42
N GLY A 19 -7.72 -27.97 -7.84
CA GLY A 19 -9.15 -27.78 -7.61
C GLY A 19 -9.57 -27.82 -6.15
N ALA A 20 -10.23 -26.76 -5.71
CA ALA A 20 -11.10 -26.77 -4.55
C ALA A 20 -12.36 -27.58 -4.88
N ALA A 21 -12.68 -28.60 -4.09
CA ALA A 21 -13.95 -29.31 -4.19
C ALA A 21 -14.92 -28.73 -3.16
N ALA A 22 -15.97 -28.04 -3.62
CA ALA A 22 -17.06 -27.63 -2.74
C ALA A 22 -18.05 -28.79 -2.57
N THR A 23 -18.24 -29.27 -1.35
CA THR A 23 -19.27 -30.29 -1.03
C THR A 23 -20.41 -29.66 -0.25
N LEU A 24 -21.65 -29.86 -0.71
CA LEU A 24 -22.88 -29.44 0.00
C LEU A 24 -23.22 -30.44 1.11
N ASN A 25 -23.35 -29.96 2.35
CA ASN A 25 -23.86 -30.76 3.44
C ASN A 25 -25.41 -30.76 3.39
N ARG A 26 -26.04 -31.93 3.22
CA ARG A 26 -27.44 -32.04 2.79
C ARG A 26 -28.52 -31.54 3.77
N ASN A 27 -28.16 -30.92 4.90
CA ASN A 27 -29.11 -30.46 5.92
C ASN A 27 -28.95 -28.98 6.35
N THR A 28 -28.00 -28.22 5.77
CA THR A 28 -27.79 -26.79 6.03
C THR A 28 -27.37 -26.10 4.72
N ASP A 29 -27.64 -24.80 4.54
CA ASP A 29 -27.11 -24.00 3.41
C ASP A 29 -25.57 -23.78 3.50
N GLU A 30 -24.91 -24.51 4.40
CA GLU A 30 -23.48 -24.46 4.66
C GLU A 30 -22.70 -25.23 3.58
N ARG A 31 -21.66 -24.57 3.08
CA ARG A 31 -20.70 -25.12 2.12
C ARG A 31 -19.39 -25.36 2.83
N ILE A 32 -18.64 -26.34 2.33
CA ILE A 32 -17.29 -26.64 2.80
C ILE A 32 -16.34 -26.55 1.62
N SER A 33 -15.30 -25.74 1.76
CA SER A 33 -14.15 -25.69 0.86
C SER A 33 -12.96 -26.35 1.53
N ILE A 34 -12.29 -27.27 0.82
CA ILE A 34 -11.12 -27.98 1.33
C ILE A 34 -9.94 -27.72 0.39
N LYS A 35 -8.80 -27.34 0.96
CA LYS A 35 -7.53 -27.20 0.28
C LYS A 35 -6.50 -28.09 0.96
N THR A 36 -5.78 -28.91 0.18
CA THR A 36 -4.66 -29.71 0.69
C THR A 36 -3.38 -29.26 0.02
N ILE A 37 -2.35 -29.05 0.84
CA ILE A 37 -1.01 -28.65 0.40
C ILE A 37 -0.01 -29.67 0.93
N ILE A 38 0.93 -30.03 0.07
CA ILE A 38 2.01 -30.95 0.39
C ILE A 38 3.32 -30.18 0.26
N PHE A 39 4.16 -30.31 1.28
CA PHE A 39 5.44 -29.63 1.36
C PHE A 39 6.58 -30.65 1.32
N SER A 40 7.75 -30.22 0.86
CA SER A 40 8.94 -31.07 0.83
C SER A 40 9.57 -31.20 2.23
N LYS A 41 10.73 -31.86 2.34
CA LYS A 41 11.48 -31.83 3.61
C LYS A 41 12.20 -30.48 3.70
N PRO A 42 12.25 -29.82 4.89
CA PRO A 42 13.04 -28.61 5.06
C PRO A 42 14.50 -28.80 4.66
N VAL A 43 15.03 -27.83 3.94
CA VAL A 43 16.45 -27.71 3.57
C VAL A 43 17.07 -26.63 4.45
N LEU A 44 18.25 -26.94 5.00
CA LEU A 44 18.97 -26.07 5.92
C LEU A 44 20.19 -25.50 5.22
N HIS A 45 20.37 -24.18 5.32
CA HIS A 45 21.52 -23.47 4.77
C HIS A 45 22.24 -22.73 5.90
N GLU A 46 23.58 -22.75 5.90
CA GLU A 46 24.35 -21.94 6.83
C GLU A 46 24.52 -20.52 6.25
N GLN A 47 24.15 -19.52 7.03
CA GLN A 47 24.25 -18.11 6.65
C GLN A 47 24.65 -17.29 7.88
N ASN A 48 25.80 -16.60 7.82
CA ASN A 48 26.28 -15.70 8.86
C ASN A 48 26.31 -16.30 10.28
N GLY A 49 26.63 -17.59 10.41
CA GLY A 49 26.66 -18.30 11.70
C GLY A 49 25.29 -18.74 12.24
N TYR A 50 24.23 -18.53 11.46
CA TYR A 50 22.87 -19.00 11.71
C TYR A 50 22.45 -20.05 10.67
N ILE A 51 21.29 -20.64 10.89
CA ILE A 51 20.61 -21.57 9.98
C ILE A 51 19.44 -20.84 9.31
N SER A 52 19.50 -20.70 7.99
CA SER A 52 18.32 -20.38 7.18
C SER A 52 17.59 -21.68 6.81
N VAL A 53 16.26 -21.63 6.82
CA VAL A 53 15.40 -22.79 6.57
C VAL A 53 14.53 -22.50 5.36
N THR A 54 14.54 -23.40 4.37
CA THR A 54 13.68 -23.33 3.18
C THR A 54 12.87 -24.62 3.05
N MET A 55 11.72 -24.55 2.40
CA MET A 55 10.84 -25.70 2.17
C MET A 55 9.98 -25.42 0.94
N ASP A 56 9.86 -26.40 0.04
CA ASP A 56 9.14 -26.18 -1.22
C ASP A 56 7.62 -26.03 -0.98
N ASN A 57 6.96 -25.30 -1.90
CA ASN A 57 5.54 -24.93 -1.85
C ASN A 57 5.17 -24.03 -0.65
N MET A 58 6.14 -23.29 -0.11
CA MET A 58 5.88 -22.15 0.78
C MET A 58 5.71 -20.88 -0.04
N ASN A 59 4.97 -19.92 0.50
CA ASN A 59 4.67 -18.65 -0.17
C ASN A 59 4.50 -17.50 0.83
N SER A 60 5.17 -17.58 1.99
CA SER A 60 5.20 -16.51 3.00
C SER A 60 6.29 -16.81 4.05
N TRP A 61 6.58 -15.83 4.91
CA TRP A 61 7.56 -15.99 5.99
C TRP A 61 7.12 -15.35 7.30
N VAL A 62 7.38 -16.05 8.41
CA VAL A 62 7.30 -15.46 9.75
C VAL A 62 8.51 -14.55 9.93
N LYS A 63 8.29 -13.24 9.91
CA LYS A 63 9.35 -12.24 9.85
C LYS A 63 9.27 -11.16 10.94
N THR A 64 8.80 -11.52 12.13
CA THR A 64 8.81 -10.57 13.26
C THR A 64 10.26 -10.17 13.58
N PRO A 65 10.62 -8.88 13.53
CA PRO A 65 12.01 -8.44 13.68
C PRO A 65 12.69 -9.02 14.92
N GLY A 66 13.90 -9.54 14.74
CA GLY A 66 14.71 -10.12 15.81
C GLY A 66 14.32 -11.53 16.26
N ARG A 67 13.22 -12.09 15.75
CA ARG A 67 12.76 -13.46 16.05
C ARG A 67 13.14 -14.43 14.92
N PRO A 68 13.18 -15.77 15.16
CA PRO A 68 13.52 -16.76 14.14
C PRO A 68 12.70 -16.57 12.86
N MET A 69 13.36 -16.46 11.71
CA MET A 69 12.70 -16.34 10.43
C MET A 69 12.38 -17.74 9.90
N LEU A 70 11.11 -18.03 9.63
CA LEU A 70 10.65 -19.36 9.25
C LEU A 70 9.69 -19.32 8.07
N PRO A 71 9.79 -20.25 7.09
CA PRO A 71 8.81 -20.36 6.02
C PRO A 71 7.40 -20.63 6.57
N ALA A 72 6.43 -19.99 5.95
CA ALA A 72 5.01 -20.11 6.20
C ALA A 72 4.25 -20.31 4.87
N TYR A 73 2.99 -20.69 4.99
CA TYR A 73 2.09 -20.83 3.86
C TYR A 73 0.84 -19.99 4.06
N ILE A 74 0.45 -19.22 3.05
CA ILE A 74 -0.79 -18.44 3.02
C ILE A 74 -1.69 -18.98 1.91
N GLU A 75 -2.94 -19.29 2.26
CA GLU A 75 -4.01 -19.49 1.29
C GLU A 75 -5.01 -18.33 1.39
N VAL A 76 -5.29 -17.69 0.27
CA VAL A 76 -6.32 -16.66 0.17
C VAL A 76 -7.55 -17.25 -0.52
N PHE A 77 -8.64 -17.39 0.23
CA PHE A 77 -9.95 -17.71 -0.34
C PHE A 77 -10.69 -16.41 -0.63
N VAL A 78 -11.31 -16.33 -1.81
CA VAL A 78 -12.15 -15.19 -2.19
C VAL A 78 -13.59 -15.67 -2.34
N PHE A 79 -14.49 -15.04 -1.61
CA PHE A 79 -15.91 -15.34 -1.58
C PHE A 79 -16.74 -14.14 -2.03
N PRO A 80 -18.00 -14.34 -2.47
CA PRO A 80 -18.94 -13.25 -2.66
C PRO A 80 -19.06 -12.41 -1.38
N PHE A 81 -19.11 -11.09 -1.51
CA PHE A 81 -19.38 -10.16 -0.41
C PHE A 81 -20.66 -10.57 0.35
N GLY A 82 -20.66 -10.46 1.68
CA GLY A 82 -21.74 -10.97 2.53
C GLY A 82 -21.59 -12.43 3.00
N THR A 83 -20.58 -13.16 2.51
CA THR A 83 -20.33 -14.55 2.94
C THR A 83 -19.91 -14.60 4.41
N LYS A 84 -20.47 -15.55 5.17
CA LYS A 84 -20.17 -15.75 6.60
C LYS A 84 -19.30 -16.98 6.79
N ILE A 85 -18.08 -16.78 7.32
CA ILE A 85 -17.23 -17.89 7.74
C ILE A 85 -17.78 -18.45 9.06
N LYS A 86 -18.13 -19.74 9.06
CA LYS A 86 -18.63 -20.44 10.26
C LYS A 86 -17.50 -21.11 11.02
N LYS A 87 -16.52 -21.66 10.29
CA LYS A 87 -15.40 -22.38 10.87
C LYS A 87 -14.22 -22.44 9.92
N VAL A 88 -13.01 -22.27 10.46
CA VAL A 88 -11.75 -22.58 9.78
C VAL A 88 -11.04 -23.64 10.62
N ASP A 89 -10.90 -24.84 10.06
CA ASP A 89 -10.11 -25.92 10.65
C ASP A 89 -8.87 -26.16 9.79
N VAL A 90 -7.71 -26.31 10.43
CA VAL A 90 -6.46 -26.67 9.75
C VAL A 90 -5.87 -27.91 10.38
N ALA A 91 -5.76 -28.98 9.60
CA ALA A 91 -5.17 -30.24 10.01
C ALA A 91 -3.75 -30.39 9.46
N PHE A 92 -2.79 -30.66 10.34
CA PHE A 92 -1.39 -30.88 9.99
C PHE A 92 -1.06 -32.37 10.05
N SER A 93 -0.17 -32.85 9.19
CA SER A 93 0.39 -34.21 9.32
C SER A 93 1.19 -34.34 10.62
N LYS A 94 1.40 -35.59 11.07
CA LYS A 94 2.18 -35.88 12.28
C LYS A 94 3.55 -35.20 12.16
N PRO A 95 3.93 -34.31 13.10
CA PRO A 95 5.16 -33.54 12.97
C PRO A 95 6.38 -34.46 13.07
N LYS A 96 7.35 -34.19 12.20
CA LYS A 96 8.70 -34.77 12.23
C LYS A 96 9.62 -33.73 12.89
N ASN A 97 10.68 -34.17 13.56
CA ASN A 97 11.65 -33.25 14.16
C ASN A 97 13.04 -33.37 13.51
N MET A 98 13.79 -32.29 13.59
CA MET A 98 15.17 -32.15 13.14
C MET A 98 15.93 -31.34 14.18
N MET A 99 17.04 -31.91 14.68
CA MET A 99 17.96 -31.18 15.53
C MET A 99 18.87 -30.32 14.67
N LEU A 100 18.97 -29.04 15.00
CA LEU A 100 19.82 -28.07 14.34
C LEU A 100 21.14 -27.94 15.12
N HIS A 101 22.24 -27.77 14.40
CA HIS A 101 23.55 -27.52 14.99
C HIS A 101 23.79 -26.04 15.32
N GLY A 102 22.87 -25.16 14.92
CA GLY A 102 22.91 -23.72 15.18
C GLY A 102 21.52 -23.12 15.41
N LYS A 103 21.47 -21.82 15.68
CA LYS A 103 20.22 -21.06 15.82
C LYS A 103 19.65 -20.72 14.44
N VAL A 104 18.34 -20.75 14.31
CA VAL A 104 17.66 -20.18 13.12
C VAL A 104 17.97 -18.69 13.02
N ILE A 105 18.13 -18.18 11.80
CA ILE A 105 18.45 -16.76 11.55
C ILE A 105 17.32 -15.84 12.06
N PRO A 106 17.63 -14.73 12.75
CA PRO A 106 16.62 -13.74 13.12
C PRO A 106 16.15 -12.95 11.89
N ALA A 107 14.86 -12.63 11.84
CA ALA A 107 14.31 -11.75 10.80
C ALA A 107 14.91 -10.33 10.94
N PRO A 108 15.25 -9.68 9.81
CA PRO A 108 15.84 -8.35 9.82
C PRO A 108 14.86 -7.29 10.37
N LYS A 109 15.41 -6.17 10.84
CA LYS A 109 14.59 -5.03 11.27
C LYS A 109 14.36 -4.06 10.10
N PRO A 110 13.12 -3.61 9.86
CA PRO A 110 12.84 -2.54 8.91
C PRO A 110 13.66 -1.28 9.19
N VAL A 111 14.04 -0.58 8.13
CA VAL A 111 14.81 0.66 8.20
C VAL A 111 13.93 1.85 7.77
N PRO A 112 13.83 2.91 8.60
CA PRO A 112 13.12 4.13 8.20
C PRO A 112 13.78 4.81 6.99
N LEU A 113 13.00 5.19 5.98
CA LEU A 113 13.46 5.87 4.76
C LEU A 113 13.77 7.38 4.96
N THR A 114 14.21 7.76 6.16
CA THR A 114 14.53 9.14 6.56
C THR A 114 16.03 9.36 6.68
N GLU A 115 16.49 10.60 6.48
CA GLU A 115 17.91 10.96 6.60
C GLU A 115 18.50 10.70 8.00
N ALA A 116 17.66 10.71 9.03
CA ALA A 116 18.06 10.38 10.41
C ALA A 116 18.17 8.87 10.66
N GLY A 117 17.65 8.03 9.76
CA GLY A 117 17.69 6.57 9.83
C GLY A 117 19.07 5.98 9.52
N ASP A 118 19.90 6.70 8.78
CA ASP A 118 21.16 6.16 8.22
C ASP A 118 22.22 5.85 9.28
N THR A 119 22.25 6.61 10.38
CA THR A 119 23.09 6.31 11.56
C THR A 119 22.65 5.05 12.32
N ALA A 120 21.46 4.50 12.05
CA ALA A 120 20.99 3.25 12.64
C ALA A 120 21.37 2.01 11.83
N CYS A 121 21.68 2.14 10.52
CA CYS A 121 22.08 1.02 9.65
C CYS A 121 23.45 0.44 10.01
N THR A 122 24.35 1.21 10.63
CA THR A 122 25.63 0.71 11.15
C THR A 122 25.48 -0.35 12.26
N TYR A 123 24.24 -0.72 12.64
CA TYR A 123 23.93 -1.70 13.69
C TYR A 123 22.89 -2.76 13.27
N ALA A 124 22.73 -3.05 11.97
CA ALA A 124 21.76 -4.05 11.49
C ALA A 124 22.00 -5.49 12.01
N ASN A 125 23.16 -5.76 12.65
CA ASN A 125 23.52 -7.08 13.18
C ASN A 125 23.19 -7.33 14.68
N GLN A 126 22.45 -6.46 15.39
CA GLN A 126 22.29 -6.62 16.85
C GLN A 126 20.91 -6.34 17.43
N ASN A 127 19.87 -7.04 17.00
CA ASN A 127 18.62 -7.11 17.78
C ASN A 127 18.00 -8.50 17.75
N VAL A 128 18.78 -9.51 18.15
CA VAL A 128 18.22 -10.85 18.45
C VAL A 128 17.31 -10.72 19.67
N ASP A 129 16.10 -11.27 19.59
CA ASP A 129 15.20 -11.42 20.75
C ASP A 129 15.75 -12.52 21.67
N GLU A 130 16.80 -12.20 22.43
CA GLU A 130 17.53 -13.15 23.30
C GLU A 130 16.60 -13.89 24.26
N VAL A 131 15.52 -13.22 24.69
CA VAL A 131 14.49 -13.83 25.54
C VAL A 131 13.80 -14.95 24.79
N LEU A 132 13.28 -14.69 23.58
CA LEU A 132 12.64 -15.70 22.74
C LEU A 132 13.62 -16.82 22.35
N TYR A 133 14.87 -16.49 22.02
CA TYR A 133 15.89 -17.48 21.64
C TYR A 133 16.29 -18.43 22.78
N SER A 134 15.93 -18.08 24.01
CA SER A 134 16.14 -18.84 25.24
C SER A 134 14.89 -19.62 25.70
N THR A 135 13.75 -19.52 25.02
CA THR A 135 12.53 -20.24 25.43
C THR A 135 12.52 -21.69 24.96
N ASP A 136 11.87 -22.54 25.76
CA ASP A 136 11.60 -23.94 25.42
C ASP A 136 10.22 -24.15 24.78
N ASP A 137 9.60 -23.06 24.34
CA ASP A 137 8.28 -23.02 23.72
C ASP A 137 8.39 -23.08 22.19
N PHE A 138 7.29 -23.47 21.54
CA PHE A 138 7.19 -23.39 20.09
C PHE A 138 7.13 -21.93 19.61
N TYR A 139 7.88 -21.65 18.56
CA TYR A 139 7.77 -20.45 17.75
C TYR A 139 7.52 -20.80 16.27
N PRO A 140 6.48 -20.24 15.63
CA PRO A 140 5.35 -19.55 16.24
C PRO A 140 4.60 -20.45 17.24
N GLN A 141 3.89 -19.85 18.20
CA GLN A 141 3.12 -20.60 19.19
C GLN A 141 1.92 -21.31 18.55
N ASN A 142 1.14 -20.57 17.75
CA ASN A 142 0.01 -21.11 17.01
C ASN A 142 0.49 -21.89 15.77
N GLN A 143 -0.29 -22.89 15.34
CA GLN A 143 -0.02 -23.62 14.08
C GLN A 143 -0.65 -22.96 12.86
N PHE A 144 -1.68 -22.14 13.06
CA PHE A 144 -2.25 -21.31 12.01
C PHE A 144 -2.91 -20.07 12.61
N THR A 145 -3.10 -19.05 11.80
CA THR A 145 -3.94 -17.87 12.05
C THR A 145 -4.83 -17.65 10.84
N TYR A 146 -5.90 -16.88 10.98
CA TYR A 146 -6.66 -16.39 9.84
C TYR A 146 -7.25 -15.02 10.11
N SER A 147 -7.51 -14.28 9.04
CA SER A 147 -8.27 -13.03 9.05
C SER A 147 -9.36 -13.07 7.99
N VAL A 148 -10.43 -12.33 8.24
CA VAL A 148 -11.54 -12.13 7.29
C VAL A 148 -11.61 -10.63 7.02
N SER A 149 -11.64 -10.27 5.74
CA SER A 149 -11.67 -8.88 5.28
C SER A 149 -12.58 -8.67 4.09
N SER A 150 -12.95 -7.43 3.78
CA SER A 150 -13.86 -7.09 2.68
C SER A 150 -13.29 -5.97 1.83
N GLY A 151 -13.42 -6.07 0.51
CA GLY A 151 -13.00 -5.00 -0.38
C GLY A 151 -13.18 -5.37 -1.83
N LEU A 152 -12.50 -4.66 -2.72
CA LEU A 152 -12.59 -4.89 -4.15
C LEU A 152 -11.56 -5.92 -4.63
N LYS A 153 -12.02 -6.83 -5.49
CA LYS A 153 -11.16 -7.64 -6.37
C LYS A 153 -11.67 -7.51 -7.79
N ASN A 154 -10.84 -7.00 -8.70
CA ASN A 154 -11.25 -6.76 -10.10
C ASN A 154 -12.56 -5.95 -10.19
N ASN A 155 -12.70 -4.88 -9.39
CA ASN A 155 -13.91 -4.05 -9.28
C ASN A 155 -15.17 -4.74 -8.74
N ILE A 156 -15.04 -5.93 -8.13
CA ILE A 156 -16.15 -6.67 -7.54
C ILE A 156 -15.93 -6.74 -6.02
N HIS A 157 -16.92 -6.26 -5.25
CA HIS A 157 -16.93 -6.42 -3.80
C HIS A 157 -16.87 -7.91 -3.44
N SER A 158 -15.87 -8.26 -2.65
CA SER A 158 -15.50 -9.62 -2.31
C SER A 158 -15.11 -9.69 -0.84
N MET A 159 -15.31 -10.85 -0.23
CA MET A 159 -14.74 -11.17 1.08
C MET A 159 -13.50 -12.02 0.90
N PHE A 160 -12.43 -11.66 1.58
CA PHE A 160 -11.14 -12.34 1.60
C PHE A 160 -11.00 -13.08 2.92
N LEU A 161 -10.77 -14.39 2.86
CA LEU A 161 -10.31 -15.18 4.00
C LEU A 161 -8.85 -15.55 3.76
N VAL A 162 -7.95 -14.96 4.55
CA VAL A 162 -6.51 -15.23 4.49
C VAL A 162 -6.19 -16.23 5.60
N VAL A 163 -5.84 -17.46 5.24
CA VAL A 163 -5.44 -18.52 6.19
C VAL A 163 -3.94 -18.69 6.14
N ARG A 164 -3.27 -18.39 7.25
CA ARG A 164 -1.82 -18.52 7.39
C ARG A 164 -1.46 -19.75 8.21
N CYS A 165 -0.71 -20.65 7.61
CA CYS A 165 -0.29 -21.92 8.20
C CYS A 165 1.20 -21.89 8.51
N TYR A 166 1.57 -22.46 9.65
CA TYR A 166 2.96 -22.60 10.12
C TYR A 166 3.34 -24.10 10.13
N PRO A 167 3.57 -24.70 8.94
CA PRO A 167 3.97 -26.09 8.82
C PRO A 167 5.35 -26.35 9.44
N ILE A 168 6.17 -25.31 9.62
CA ILE A 168 7.44 -25.34 10.35
C ILE A 168 7.29 -24.56 11.66
N ARG A 169 7.71 -25.16 12.78
CA ARG A 169 7.85 -24.50 14.07
C ARG A 169 9.18 -24.86 14.71
N TYR A 170 9.73 -23.95 15.48
CA TYR A 170 11.06 -24.06 16.06
C TYR A 170 10.98 -23.94 17.57
N ILE A 171 11.81 -24.71 18.28
CA ILE A 171 12.02 -24.54 19.73
C ILE A 171 13.43 -24.00 19.95
N PRO A 172 13.57 -22.69 20.23
CA PRO A 172 14.86 -22.04 20.22
C PRO A 172 15.85 -22.58 21.24
N ALA A 173 15.47 -22.80 22.50
CA ALA A 173 16.40 -23.26 23.54
C ALA A 173 17.04 -24.63 23.22
N ARG A 174 16.31 -25.49 22.51
CA ARG A 174 16.77 -26.85 22.15
C ARG A 174 17.39 -26.95 20.77
N ASN A 175 17.30 -25.90 19.96
CA ASN A 175 17.65 -25.93 18.54
C ASN A 175 16.93 -27.07 17.79
N VAL A 176 15.62 -27.27 18.04
CA VAL A 176 14.85 -28.34 17.38
C VAL A 176 13.76 -27.74 16.51
N LEU A 177 13.78 -28.12 15.23
CA LEU A 177 12.77 -27.77 14.24
C LEU A 177 11.76 -28.90 14.11
N PHE A 178 10.49 -28.56 14.07
CA PHE A 178 9.36 -29.46 13.86
C PHE A 178 8.67 -29.07 12.56
N TYR A 179 8.44 -30.03 11.67
CA TYR A 179 7.78 -29.78 10.41
C TYR A 179 6.72 -30.82 10.07
N SER A 180 5.68 -30.37 9.36
CA SER A 180 4.63 -31.20 8.78
C SER A 180 4.68 -31.10 7.26
N ASP A 181 4.66 -32.25 6.57
CA ASP A 181 4.73 -32.37 5.11
C ASP A 181 3.36 -32.26 4.41
N ARG A 182 2.27 -32.18 5.17
CA ARG A 182 0.92 -31.97 4.64
C ARG A 182 0.12 -31.07 5.56
N VAL A 183 -0.60 -30.13 4.95
CA VAL A 183 -1.63 -29.31 5.59
C VAL A 183 -2.94 -29.46 4.82
N GLU A 184 -4.04 -29.57 5.55
CA GLU A 184 -5.39 -29.54 5.00
C GLU A 184 -6.18 -28.43 5.68
N ILE A 185 -6.62 -27.45 4.89
CA ILE A 185 -7.45 -26.33 5.31
C ILE A 185 -8.89 -26.66 4.94
N SER A 186 -9.79 -26.64 5.91
CA SER A 186 -11.23 -26.83 5.74
C SER A 186 -11.96 -25.57 6.21
N VAL A 187 -12.65 -24.91 5.28
CA VAL A 187 -13.43 -23.70 5.54
C VAL A 187 -14.90 -24.04 5.39
N MET A 188 -15.65 -23.91 6.48
CA MET A 188 -17.11 -23.98 6.48
C MET A 188 -17.68 -22.57 6.42
N TYR A 189 -18.57 -22.34 5.47
CA TYR A 189 -19.10 -21.00 5.19
C TYR A 189 -20.53 -21.04 4.67
N GLU A 190 -21.20 -19.90 4.77
CA GLU A 190 -22.55 -19.66 4.24
C GLU A 190 -22.47 -18.46 3.29
N GLU A 191 -22.70 -18.71 2.01
CA GLU A 191 -22.86 -17.62 1.02
C GLU A 191 -24.20 -16.91 1.23
N PRO A 192 -24.29 -15.61 0.94
CA PRO A 192 -25.55 -14.89 1.05
C PRO A 192 -26.56 -15.44 0.03
N VAL A 193 -27.84 -15.49 0.41
CA VAL A 193 -28.94 -16.01 -0.42
C VAL A 193 -29.07 -15.23 -1.74
N ALA A 194 -28.72 -13.95 -1.73
CA ALA A 194 -28.51 -13.14 -2.91
C ALA A 194 -27.14 -12.47 -2.81
N SER A 195 -26.38 -12.49 -3.90
CA SER A 195 -25.17 -11.67 -4.00
C SER A 195 -25.56 -10.20 -3.78
N ALA A 196 -24.76 -9.46 -3.02
CA ALA A 196 -24.94 -8.03 -2.92
C ALA A 196 -24.81 -7.42 -4.33
N VAL A 197 -25.93 -6.95 -4.87
CA VAL A 197 -25.95 -6.18 -6.10
C VAL A 197 -25.97 -4.73 -5.69
N PHE A 198 -24.81 -4.09 -5.77
CA PHE A 198 -24.72 -2.65 -5.65
C PHE A 198 -25.46 -2.01 -6.84
N PRO A 199 -26.14 -0.87 -6.63
CA PRO A 199 -26.72 -0.11 -7.73
C PRO A 199 -25.67 0.31 -8.77
N ASP A 200 -26.11 0.91 -9.87
CA ASP A 200 -25.24 1.45 -10.92
C ASP A 200 -25.64 2.89 -11.28
N GLU A 201 -26.14 3.64 -10.29
CA GLU A 201 -26.61 5.02 -10.49
C GLU A 201 -25.45 5.97 -10.77
N TYR A 202 -24.36 5.91 -9.99
CA TYR A 202 -23.16 6.72 -10.22
C TYR A 202 -21.90 5.87 -10.08
N ASP A 203 -20.92 6.10 -10.95
CA ASP A 203 -19.59 5.51 -10.83
C ASP A 203 -18.70 6.31 -9.87
N MET A 204 -18.87 7.64 -9.84
CA MET A 204 -17.97 8.55 -9.14
C MET A 204 -18.72 9.64 -8.38
N VAL A 205 -18.22 9.95 -7.18
CA VAL A 205 -18.57 11.18 -6.48
C VAL A 205 -17.37 12.07 -6.25
N VAL A 206 -17.52 13.35 -6.57
CA VAL A 206 -16.60 14.41 -6.18
C VAL A 206 -17.08 14.98 -4.85
N ILE A 207 -16.22 15.02 -3.83
CA ILE A 207 -16.51 15.62 -2.53
C ILE A 207 -15.66 16.89 -2.38
N ALA A 208 -16.32 18.05 -2.27
CA ALA A 208 -15.65 19.35 -2.27
C ALA A 208 -16.44 20.39 -1.45
N PRO A 209 -15.84 21.53 -1.04
CA PRO A 209 -16.63 22.65 -0.53
C PRO A 209 -17.43 23.31 -1.66
N SER A 210 -18.62 23.81 -1.34
CA SER A 210 -19.52 24.54 -2.25
C SER A 210 -18.83 25.63 -3.09
N ARG A 211 -17.80 26.28 -2.54
CA ARG A 211 -17.01 27.31 -3.24
C ARG A 211 -16.21 26.78 -4.45
N PHE A 212 -16.00 25.47 -4.57
CA PHE A 212 -15.30 24.84 -5.67
C PHE A 212 -16.24 24.25 -6.73
N SER A 213 -17.54 24.13 -6.46
CA SER A 213 -18.52 23.49 -7.35
C SER A 213 -18.46 24.01 -8.79
N LYS A 214 -18.46 25.33 -8.98
CA LYS A 214 -18.40 25.94 -10.32
C LYS A 214 -17.11 25.60 -11.08
N ALA A 215 -15.99 25.46 -10.40
CA ALA A 215 -14.71 25.14 -11.03
C ALA A 215 -14.57 23.64 -11.33
N LEU A 216 -15.35 22.79 -10.65
CA LEU A 216 -15.38 21.34 -10.84
C LEU A 216 -16.35 20.90 -11.93
N GLN A 217 -17.37 21.71 -12.24
CA GLN A 217 -18.36 21.39 -13.26
C GLN A 217 -17.77 20.90 -14.60
N PRO A 218 -16.71 21.52 -15.17
CA PRO A 218 -16.11 21.01 -16.41
C PRO A 218 -15.52 19.61 -16.29
N LEU A 219 -15.00 19.23 -15.11
CA LEU A 219 -14.48 17.88 -14.87
C LEU A 219 -15.63 16.87 -14.82
N ILE A 220 -16.71 17.21 -14.10
CA ILE A 220 -17.90 16.35 -14.00
C ILE A 220 -18.48 16.09 -15.39
N GLU A 221 -18.65 17.14 -16.20
CA GLU A 221 -19.11 17.02 -17.59
C GLU A 221 -18.15 16.18 -18.43
N HIS A 222 -16.84 16.37 -18.28
CA HIS A 222 -15.85 15.57 -18.98
C HIS A 222 -15.97 14.08 -18.64
N LYS A 223 -16.09 13.73 -17.36
CA LYS A 223 -16.23 12.33 -16.90
C LYS A 223 -17.51 11.69 -17.40
N ASN A 224 -18.64 12.40 -17.29
CA ASN A 224 -19.93 11.95 -17.84
C ASN A 224 -19.86 11.69 -19.35
N ASN A 225 -19.16 12.56 -20.10
CA ASN A 225 -18.98 12.38 -21.53
C ASN A 225 -18.06 11.19 -21.90
N HIS A 226 -17.28 10.66 -20.95
CA HIS A 226 -16.45 9.46 -21.13
C HIS A 226 -17.02 8.23 -20.40
N GLY A 227 -18.31 8.28 -20.02
CA GLY A 227 -19.01 7.12 -19.46
C GLY A 227 -18.69 6.81 -18.00
N ILE A 228 -18.13 7.78 -17.26
CA ILE A 228 -17.98 7.69 -15.80
C ILE A 228 -19.06 8.59 -15.19
N ASN A 229 -20.19 8.00 -14.78
CA ASN A 229 -21.31 8.80 -14.26
C ASN A 229 -20.91 9.43 -12.93
N THR A 230 -20.79 10.76 -12.93
CA THR A 230 -20.13 11.55 -11.91
C THR A 230 -21.09 12.58 -11.34
N THR A 231 -21.15 12.66 -10.01
CA THR A 231 -21.89 13.68 -9.29
C THR A 231 -21.01 14.44 -8.29
N LEU A 232 -21.49 15.58 -7.81
CA LEU A 232 -20.85 16.39 -6.77
C LEU A 232 -21.67 16.32 -5.50
N LYS A 233 -21.02 16.02 -4.38
CA LYS A 233 -21.57 16.24 -3.04
C LYS A 233 -20.73 17.25 -2.29
N THR A 234 -21.36 18.29 -1.75
CA THR A 234 -20.60 19.28 -0.98
C THR A 234 -20.38 18.83 0.46
N VAL A 235 -19.24 19.19 1.05
CA VAL A 235 -19.01 18.91 2.49
C VAL A 235 -20.03 19.62 3.37
N GLU A 236 -20.56 20.77 2.94
CA GLU A 236 -21.62 21.47 3.67
C GLU A 236 -22.92 20.65 3.73
N GLU A 237 -23.33 20.02 2.62
CA GLU A 237 -24.47 19.10 2.58
C GLU A 237 -24.22 17.87 3.45
N ILE A 238 -23.05 17.24 3.32
CA ILE A 238 -22.70 16.04 4.12
C ILE A 238 -22.82 16.32 5.61
N TYR A 239 -22.33 17.47 6.08
CA TYR A 239 -22.37 17.81 7.50
C TYR A 239 -23.75 18.18 8.03
N GLN A 240 -24.70 18.45 7.14
CA GLN A 240 -26.11 18.68 7.49
C GLN A 240 -26.91 17.38 7.49
N GLU A 241 -26.56 16.44 6.61
CA GLU A 241 -27.35 15.23 6.36
C GLU A 241 -26.87 14.00 7.15
N TYR A 242 -25.58 13.93 7.49
CA TYR A 242 -24.99 12.77 8.14
C TYR A 242 -24.53 13.10 9.56
N GLU A 243 -24.88 12.21 10.49
CA GLU A 243 -24.34 12.20 11.84
C GLU A 243 -23.03 11.39 11.90
N GLY A 244 -22.22 11.66 12.90
CA GLY A 244 -20.92 11.02 13.12
C GLY A 244 -20.22 11.65 14.31
N ARG A 245 -19.30 10.91 14.92
CA ARG A 245 -18.50 11.36 16.08
C ARG A 245 -17.67 12.60 15.75
N ASP A 246 -17.20 12.68 14.51
CA ASP A 246 -16.50 13.84 13.98
C ASP A 246 -16.71 14.03 12.46
N LYS A 247 -16.08 15.07 11.88
CA LYS A 247 -16.32 15.46 10.49
C LYS A 247 -15.74 14.48 9.44
N PRO A 248 -14.56 13.86 9.64
CA PRO A 248 -14.14 12.75 8.79
C PRO A 248 -15.13 11.58 8.81
N GLU A 249 -15.65 11.20 9.97
CA GLU A 249 -16.61 10.09 10.04
C GLU A 249 -17.93 10.40 9.30
N GLN A 250 -18.43 11.64 9.37
CA GLN A 250 -19.59 12.06 8.57
C GLN A 250 -19.35 11.89 7.05
N ILE A 251 -18.15 12.21 6.56
CA ILE A 251 -17.78 11.96 5.15
C ILE A 251 -17.77 10.46 4.86
N LYS A 252 -17.21 9.65 5.76
CA LYS A 252 -17.14 8.19 5.58
C LYS A 252 -18.54 7.55 5.56
N TYR A 253 -19.46 8.00 6.41
CA TYR A 253 -20.86 7.57 6.35
C TYR A 253 -21.56 7.97 5.05
N PHE A 254 -21.30 9.17 4.53
CA PHE A 254 -21.78 9.56 3.20
C PHE A 254 -21.22 8.64 2.11
N ILE A 255 -19.93 8.33 2.12
CA ILE A 255 -19.32 7.43 1.13
C ILE A 255 -19.96 6.04 1.20
N LYS A 256 -20.18 5.51 2.42
CA LYS A 256 -20.93 4.26 2.61
C LYS A 256 -22.33 4.34 2.00
N ASP A 257 -23.07 5.40 2.29
CA ASP A 257 -24.43 5.59 1.77
C ASP A 257 -24.46 5.70 0.24
N ALA A 258 -23.52 6.45 -0.35
CA ALA A 258 -23.36 6.55 -1.79
C ALA A 258 -22.94 5.20 -2.42
N LEU A 259 -22.11 4.42 -1.75
CA LEU A 259 -21.77 3.07 -2.20
C LEU A 259 -23.02 2.17 -2.19
N ASP A 260 -23.75 2.13 -1.09
CA ASP A 260 -24.91 1.24 -0.91
C ASP A 260 -26.08 1.59 -1.81
N ASN A 261 -26.33 2.89 -2.00
CA ASN A 261 -27.53 3.38 -2.68
C ASN A 261 -27.28 3.86 -4.11
N TRP A 262 -26.04 4.21 -4.48
CA TRP A 262 -25.70 4.63 -5.85
C TRP A 262 -24.72 3.69 -6.55
N GLY A 263 -23.94 2.90 -5.81
CA GLY A 263 -22.95 1.97 -6.38
C GLY A 263 -21.64 2.62 -6.81
N ILE A 264 -21.26 3.73 -6.18
CA ILE A 264 -19.99 4.42 -6.52
C ILE A 264 -18.79 3.49 -6.39
N LYS A 265 -17.82 3.70 -7.28
CA LYS A 265 -16.50 3.04 -7.27
C LYS A 265 -15.39 4.03 -6.97
N TYR A 266 -15.58 5.31 -7.32
CA TYR A 266 -14.55 6.34 -7.25
C TYR A 266 -14.98 7.49 -6.34
N VAL A 267 -14.08 7.93 -5.47
CA VAL A 267 -14.26 9.11 -4.62
C VAL A 267 -13.11 10.09 -4.85
N LEU A 268 -13.42 11.26 -5.41
CA LEU A 268 -12.45 12.34 -5.57
C LEU A 268 -12.64 13.41 -4.50
N LEU A 269 -11.68 13.50 -3.59
CA LEU A 269 -11.65 14.50 -2.53
C LEU A 269 -10.98 15.78 -3.05
N VAL A 270 -11.72 16.88 -3.18
CA VAL A 270 -11.18 18.16 -3.67
C VAL A 270 -11.14 19.20 -2.57
N GLY A 271 -9.98 19.28 -1.90
CA GLY A 271 -9.69 20.28 -0.90
C GLY A 271 -8.57 19.88 0.04
N GLY A 272 -7.72 20.83 0.39
CA GLY A 272 -6.67 20.69 1.40
C GLY A 272 -6.79 21.75 2.51
N LEU A 273 -5.65 22.13 3.08
CA LEU A 273 -5.57 23.23 4.04
C LEU A 273 -5.98 24.57 3.41
N LYS A 274 -6.71 25.40 4.16
CA LYS A 274 -7.26 26.67 3.66
C LYS A 274 -6.22 27.76 3.37
N SER A 275 -5.02 27.62 3.90
CA SER A 275 -3.98 28.65 3.86
C SER A 275 -2.63 28.08 3.45
N LEU A 276 -1.92 28.83 2.59
CA LEU A 276 -0.55 28.57 2.17
C LEU A 276 0.47 28.87 3.28
N ILE A 277 0.16 29.87 4.12
CA ILE A 277 1.11 30.44 5.08
C ILE A 277 1.01 29.74 6.42
N TYR A 278 -0.18 29.72 7.02
CA TYR A 278 -0.45 29.13 8.32
C TYR A 278 -1.86 28.57 8.37
N ALA A 279 -1.98 27.33 8.83
CA ALA A 279 -3.23 26.65 9.12
C ALA A 279 -3.02 25.63 10.24
N LYS A 280 -3.99 25.48 11.14
CA LYS A 280 -3.98 24.46 12.17
C LYS A 280 -4.24 23.09 11.54
N ARG A 281 -3.19 22.29 11.41
CA ARG A 281 -3.23 20.98 10.74
C ARG A 281 -4.11 19.91 11.43
N LYS A 282 -4.18 19.95 12.75
CA LYS A 282 -4.85 18.99 13.64
C LYS A 282 -5.76 19.76 14.60
N ASP A 283 -7.03 19.38 14.70
CA ASP A 283 -7.91 19.92 15.73
C ASP A 283 -7.73 19.20 17.06
N ASP A 284 -7.54 17.89 16.97
CA ASP A 284 -7.24 16.93 18.04
C ASP A 284 -6.27 15.85 17.49
N CYS A 285 -6.11 14.72 18.19
CA CYS A 285 -5.21 13.66 17.74
C CYS A 285 -5.69 12.92 16.47
N ASN A 286 -6.99 12.93 16.20
CA ASN A 286 -7.66 12.09 15.20
C ASN A 286 -7.98 12.83 13.89
N GLN A 287 -8.13 14.15 13.88
CA GLN A 287 -8.65 14.85 12.71
C GLN A 287 -8.05 16.23 12.45
N GLY A 288 -8.12 16.63 11.18
CA GLY A 288 -7.99 18.01 10.73
C GLY A 288 -9.30 18.49 10.09
N SER A 289 -9.96 19.49 10.69
CA SER A 289 -11.31 19.90 10.32
C SER A 289 -11.51 21.41 10.15
N LYS A 290 -11.10 22.25 11.10
CA LYS A 290 -11.40 23.69 11.10
C LYS A 290 -10.73 24.43 9.95
N ASP A 291 -9.45 24.17 9.73
CA ASP A 291 -8.65 24.82 8.68
C ASP A 291 -8.53 24.00 7.39
N TRP A 292 -9.41 23.02 7.21
CA TRP A 292 -9.46 22.14 6.04
C TRP A 292 -10.73 22.38 5.20
N TYR A 293 -10.60 22.31 3.87
CA TYR A 293 -11.76 22.30 2.98
C TYR A 293 -12.44 20.94 2.94
N VAL A 294 -11.67 19.87 2.76
CA VAL A 294 -12.13 18.49 2.91
C VAL A 294 -11.32 17.90 4.05
N ARG A 295 -12.02 17.31 5.01
CA ARG A 295 -11.44 16.92 6.29
C ARG A 295 -10.51 15.72 6.09
N VAL A 296 -9.64 15.50 7.06
CA VAL A 296 -8.64 14.43 7.04
C VAL A 296 -8.69 13.64 8.33
N ARG A 297 -8.47 12.33 8.22
CA ARG A 297 -8.26 11.41 9.35
C ARG A 297 -6.77 11.28 9.59
N TYR A 298 -6.37 11.40 10.86
CA TYR A 298 -5.04 11.02 11.31
C TYR A 298 -5.09 9.67 12.00
N THR A 299 -4.08 8.86 11.72
CA THR A 299 -3.82 7.62 12.44
C THR A 299 -3.17 7.93 13.79
N ASN A 300 -3.38 7.04 14.76
CA ASN A 300 -2.68 7.07 16.05
C ASN A 300 -1.67 5.93 16.20
N LEU A 301 -1.33 5.25 15.09
CA LEU A 301 -0.17 4.40 14.97
C LEU A 301 1.07 5.31 14.89
N LYS A 302 1.80 5.37 16.01
CA LYS A 302 2.95 6.25 16.20
C LYS A 302 4.24 5.48 16.11
N ASP A 303 5.26 6.11 15.55
CA ASP A 303 6.64 5.64 15.69
C ASP A 303 7.22 6.23 16.97
N GLU A 304 7.75 5.36 17.83
CA GLU A 304 8.34 5.73 19.13
C GLU A 304 9.87 5.62 19.08
N GLY A 305 10.56 6.32 19.98
CA GLY A 305 12.02 6.27 20.09
C GLY A 305 12.72 7.50 19.49
N SER A 306 13.92 7.29 18.94
CA SER A 306 14.76 8.38 18.39
C SER A 306 14.22 8.99 17.09
N ILE A 307 13.44 8.21 16.33
CA ILE A 307 12.78 8.62 15.09
C ILE A 307 11.28 8.61 15.39
N TYR A 308 10.76 9.77 15.77
CA TYR A 308 9.37 9.93 16.24
C TYR A 308 8.44 10.43 15.12
N ASP A 309 7.31 9.77 14.92
CA ASP A 309 6.20 10.22 14.07
C ASP A 309 4.92 10.27 14.90
N PRO A 310 4.30 11.46 15.08
CA PRO A 310 3.12 11.64 15.93
C PRO A 310 1.80 11.18 15.28
N GLY A 311 1.88 10.33 14.26
CA GLY A 311 0.74 9.86 13.47
C GLY A 311 0.49 10.73 12.25
N TYR A 312 0.10 10.08 11.17
CA TYR A 312 0.08 10.57 9.79
C TYR A 312 -1.35 10.60 9.23
N ILE A 313 -1.56 11.22 8.07
CA ILE A 313 -2.88 11.24 7.43
C ILE A 313 -3.10 9.95 6.66
N SER A 314 -4.29 9.37 6.76
CA SER A 314 -4.70 8.28 5.88
C SER A 314 -5.99 8.64 5.14
N ASP A 315 -5.91 8.68 3.82
CA ASP A 315 -7.11 8.72 2.97
C ASP A 315 -7.65 7.29 2.69
N LEU A 316 -6.89 6.23 3.00
CA LEU A 316 -7.39 4.85 3.02
C LEU A 316 -8.57 4.70 4.00
N TYR A 317 -8.62 5.53 5.04
CA TYR A 317 -9.78 5.65 5.93
C TYR A 317 -11.10 5.88 5.18
N TYR A 318 -11.10 6.61 4.07
CA TYR A 318 -12.29 6.89 3.27
C TYR A 318 -12.61 5.78 2.26
N ALA A 319 -11.68 4.86 2.02
CA ALA A 319 -11.81 3.76 1.07
C ALA A 319 -12.22 2.45 1.73
N ASP A 320 -11.73 2.19 2.95
CA ASP A 320 -12.09 1.02 3.77
C ASP A 320 -13.44 1.28 4.45
N ILE A 321 -14.53 0.74 3.93
CA ILE A 321 -15.91 0.97 4.39
C ILE A 321 -16.44 -0.20 5.20
N TYR A 322 -16.11 -1.43 4.81
CA TYR A 322 -16.61 -2.66 5.39
C TYR A 322 -15.51 -3.51 6.00
N ASP A 323 -15.77 -4.07 7.18
CA ASP A 323 -14.94 -5.16 7.71
C ASP A 323 -15.30 -6.51 7.06
N GLY A 324 -14.52 -7.55 7.36
CA GLY A 324 -14.78 -8.92 6.89
C GLY A 324 -16.12 -9.53 7.32
N GLU A 325 -16.83 -8.93 8.28
CA GLU A 325 -18.17 -9.34 8.70
C GLU A 325 -19.28 -8.47 8.07
N ASN A 326 -18.91 -7.55 7.18
CA ASN A 326 -19.75 -6.55 6.51
C ASN A 326 -20.33 -5.49 7.47
N ASN A 327 -19.72 -5.27 8.62
CA ASN A 327 -20.01 -4.13 9.47
C ASN A 327 -19.23 -2.90 8.98
N PHE A 328 -19.63 -1.71 9.44
CA PHE A 328 -18.92 -0.48 9.14
C PHE A 328 -17.52 -0.48 9.78
N SER A 329 -16.47 -0.39 8.97
CA SER A 329 -15.08 -0.27 9.40
C SER A 329 -14.82 1.12 9.98
N SER A 330 -14.99 1.28 11.29
CA SER A 330 -14.96 2.60 11.95
C SER A 330 -13.54 3.18 12.12
N TRP A 331 -12.52 2.31 12.09
CA TRP A 331 -11.14 2.56 12.55
C TRP A 331 -11.00 2.92 14.03
N ASP A 332 -12.03 2.69 14.83
CA ASP A 332 -12.03 2.76 16.30
C ASP A 332 -12.85 1.57 16.79
N SER A 333 -12.27 0.37 16.67
CA SER A 333 -12.96 -0.90 16.92
C SER A 333 -13.17 -1.14 18.41
N ASN A 334 -12.40 -0.47 19.27
CA ASN A 334 -12.52 -0.56 20.72
C ASN A 334 -13.44 0.53 21.31
N GLY A 335 -13.80 1.55 20.53
CA GLY A 335 -14.75 2.60 20.90
C GLY A 335 -14.21 3.61 21.90
N ASP A 336 -12.89 3.76 22.02
CA ASP A 336 -12.25 4.70 22.96
C ASP A 336 -12.10 6.11 22.38
N GLY A 337 -12.49 6.32 21.12
CA GLY A 337 -12.44 7.58 20.42
C GLY A 337 -11.05 7.94 19.89
N ILE A 338 -10.09 7.01 19.87
CA ILE A 338 -8.75 7.18 19.31
C ILE A 338 -8.60 6.26 18.11
N TYR A 339 -8.51 6.85 16.92
CA TYR A 339 -8.63 6.09 15.67
C TYR A 339 -7.29 5.50 15.23
N ALA A 340 -7.32 4.27 14.70
CA ALA A 340 -6.18 3.51 14.20
C ALA A 340 -5.03 3.50 15.22
N MET A 341 -5.35 3.24 16.49
CA MET A 341 -4.36 3.09 17.55
C MET A 341 -3.75 1.69 17.49
N TRP A 342 -2.43 1.60 17.61
CA TRP A 342 -1.77 0.32 17.85
C TRP A 342 -0.55 0.45 18.76
N SER A 343 -0.78 0.24 20.05
CA SER A 343 0.25 0.20 21.08
C SER A 343 0.39 -1.20 21.70
N ASN A 344 1.41 -1.41 22.52
CA ASN A 344 1.59 -2.66 23.26
C ASN A 344 0.80 -2.67 24.58
N GLN A 345 0.05 -1.60 24.88
CA GLN A 345 -0.79 -1.53 26.07
C GLN A 345 -2.08 -2.32 25.86
N VAL A 346 -2.55 -2.99 26.93
CA VAL A 346 -3.78 -3.79 26.89
C VAL A 346 -4.98 -2.92 26.50
N GLY A 347 -5.77 -3.39 25.53
CA GLY A 347 -6.95 -2.68 25.04
C GLY A 347 -6.65 -1.42 24.22
N LYS A 348 -5.39 -1.21 23.80
CA LYS A 348 -4.96 -0.07 22.98
C LYS A 348 -4.46 -0.54 21.61
N LYS A 349 -5.28 -1.34 20.94
CA LYS A 349 -5.14 -1.77 19.55
C LYS A 349 -6.53 -1.76 18.90
N ASP A 350 -6.69 -1.01 17.82
CA ASP A 350 -7.82 -1.14 16.92
C ASP A 350 -7.60 -2.29 15.94
N ILE A 351 -8.70 -2.91 15.52
CA ILE A 351 -8.78 -3.88 14.44
C ILE A 351 -9.41 -3.14 13.26
N ILE A 352 -8.67 -3.05 12.16
CA ILE A 352 -9.05 -2.33 10.95
C ILE A 352 -8.89 -3.25 9.75
N ASP A 353 -9.74 -3.06 8.74
CA ASP A 353 -9.80 -3.98 7.60
C ASP A 353 -8.69 -3.71 6.59
N LEU A 354 -8.47 -2.43 6.27
CA LEU A 354 -7.47 -1.89 5.33
C LEU A 354 -7.73 -2.17 3.84
N TYR A 355 -8.64 -3.08 3.49
CA TYR A 355 -8.96 -3.33 2.08
C TYR A 355 -9.87 -2.21 1.54
N PRO A 356 -9.55 -1.61 0.38
CA PRO A 356 -10.42 -0.62 -0.24
C PRO A 356 -11.74 -1.23 -0.77
N ASP A 357 -12.87 -0.66 -0.36
CA ASP A 357 -14.21 -0.90 -0.96
C ASP A 357 -14.53 0.11 -2.09
N VAL A 358 -13.86 1.26 -2.08
CA VAL A 358 -13.90 2.27 -3.14
C VAL A 358 -12.51 2.84 -3.40
N TYR A 359 -12.27 3.33 -4.61
CA TYR A 359 -11.01 3.96 -4.98
C TYR A 359 -11.02 5.44 -4.65
N VAL A 360 -10.08 5.88 -3.80
CA VAL A 360 -9.99 7.26 -3.34
C VAL A 360 -8.78 7.95 -3.95
N GLY A 361 -8.98 9.19 -4.40
CA GLY A 361 -7.89 10.10 -4.75
C GLY A 361 -8.18 11.50 -4.24
N ARG A 362 -7.11 12.28 -3.97
CA ARG A 362 -7.22 13.65 -3.44
C ARG A 362 -6.54 14.68 -4.33
N LEU A 363 -7.26 15.79 -4.56
CA LEU A 363 -6.69 17.04 -5.03
C LEU A 363 -6.67 18.02 -3.85
N PRO A 364 -5.52 18.22 -3.16
CA PRO A 364 -5.44 19.01 -1.93
C PRO A 364 -5.54 20.54 -2.16
N CYS A 365 -6.37 20.99 -3.11
CA CYS A 365 -6.46 22.37 -3.56
C CYS A 365 -6.81 23.34 -2.42
N ARG A 366 -6.11 24.48 -2.35
CA ARG A 366 -6.38 25.56 -1.39
C ARG A 366 -7.32 26.65 -1.91
N ASN A 367 -7.51 26.71 -3.21
CA ASN A 367 -8.25 27.79 -3.86
C ASN A 367 -8.77 27.35 -5.23
N THR A 368 -9.65 28.17 -5.79
CA THR A 368 -10.29 27.93 -7.09
C THR A 368 -9.29 27.90 -8.25
N LEU A 369 -8.12 28.56 -8.14
CA LEU A 369 -7.10 28.53 -9.20
C LEU A 369 -6.45 27.13 -9.28
N GLU A 370 -6.06 26.55 -8.14
CA GLU A 370 -5.54 25.19 -8.08
C GLU A 370 -6.54 24.15 -8.59
N VAL A 371 -7.84 24.30 -8.24
CA VAL A 371 -8.90 23.44 -8.80
C VAL A 371 -8.92 23.53 -10.32
N LYS A 372 -8.91 24.75 -10.89
CA LYS A 372 -8.89 24.94 -12.34
C LYS A 372 -7.63 24.35 -12.99
N ILE A 373 -6.48 24.45 -12.34
CA ILE A 373 -5.22 23.86 -12.83
C ILE A 373 -5.38 22.35 -12.92
N MET A 374 -5.84 21.70 -11.86
CA MET A 374 -6.00 20.24 -11.83
C MET A 374 -7.07 19.77 -12.81
N VAL A 375 -8.25 20.41 -12.83
CA VAL A 375 -9.33 20.11 -13.78
C VAL A 375 -8.83 20.21 -15.22
N ASN A 376 -8.13 21.28 -15.58
CA ASN A 376 -7.58 21.43 -16.92
C ASN A 376 -6.52 20.38 -17.25
N LYS A 377 -5.68 19.99 -16.29
CA LYS A 377 -4.69 18.93 -16.50
C LYS A 377 -5.36 17.59 -16.79
N ILE A 378 -6.33 17.19 -15.96
CA ILE A 378 -7.09 15.94 -16.10
C ILE A 378 -7.80 15.89 -17.46
N ILE A 379 -8.62 16.91 -17.76
CA ILE A 379 -9.37 16.97 -19.02
C ILE A 379 -8.44 16.89 -20.23
N ASN A 380 -7.32 17.63 -20.23
CA ASN A 380 -6.40 17.62 -21.36
C ASN A 380 -5.63 16.30 -21.50
N TYR A 381 -5.32 15.65 -20.38
CA TYR A 381 -4.64 14.35 -20.36
C TYR A 381 -5.54 13.25 -20.91
N GLU A 382 -6.82 13.26 -20.53
CA GLU A 382 -7.78 12.22 -20.91
C GLU A 382 -8.36 12.40 -22.31
N LYS A 383 -8.42 13.65 -22.83
CA LYS A 383 -9.08 13.98 -24.09
C LYS A 383 -8.67 13.14 -25.30
N ASN A 384 -7.40 12.74 -25.38
CA ASN A 384 -6.92 11.89 -26.45
C ASN A 384 -5.87 10.92 -25.91
N LYS A 385 -5.80 9.73 -26.49
CA LYS A 385 -4.70 8.81 -26.33
C LYS A 385 -3.34 9.50 -26.47
N ALA A 386 -2.48 9.27 -25.49
CA ALA A 386 -1.14 9.81 -25.41
C ALA A 386 -0.26 9.34 -26.58
N ASP A 387 0.52 10.27 -27.13
CA ASP A 387 1.59 9.96 -28.07
C ASP A 387 2.63 9.04 -27.40
N GLN A 388 2.77 7.83 -27.97
CA GLN A 388 3.62 6.77 -27.45
C GLN A 388 5.11 7.14 -27.42
N SER A 389 5.55 8.14 -28.22
CA SER A 389 6.94 8.60 -28.26
C SER A 389 7.43 9.25 -26.95
N TRP A 390 6.50 9.75 -26.13
CA TRP A 390 6.81 10.20 -24.77
C TRP A 390 6.18 9.29 -23.71
N PHE A 391 5.00 8.73 -23.98
CA PHE A 391 4.30 7.91 -22.99
C PHE A 391 5.08 6.63 -22.68
N ASN A 392 5.62 5.93 -23.69
CA ASN A 392 6.40 4.70 -23.49
C ASN A 392 7.81 4.97 -22.97
N LYS A 393 8.05 6.08 -22.28
CA LYS A 393 9.29 6.32 -21.53
C LYS A 393 8.98 6.24 -20.06
N MET A 394 9.80 5.51 -19.32
CA MET A 394 9.76 5.45 -17.87
C MET A 394 11.05 6.04 -17.31
N VAL A 395 10.94 7.11 -16.53
CA VAL A 395 12.08 7.72 -15.85
C VAL A 395 12.15 7.13 -14.45
N VAL A 396 13.30 6.55 -14.11
CA VAL A 396 13.55 5.97 -12.78
C VAL A 396 14.77 6.63 -12.17
N ILE A 397 14.64 7.02 -10.90
CA ILE A 397 15.64 7.80 -10.16
C ILE A 397 15.91 7.08 -8.84
N GLY A 398 17.16 6.73 -8.61
CA GLY A 398 17.56 5.88 -7.48
C GLY A 398 19.05 5.97 -7.18
N GLY A 399 19.43 5.44 -6.04
CA GLY A 399 20.81 5.39 -5.57
C GLY A 399 20.93 4.50 -4.34
N ASP A 400 22.00 4.72 -3.59
CA ASP A 400 22.30 3.98 -2.37
C ASP A 400 21.42 4.52 -1.24
N THR A 401 20.48 3.72 -0.73
CA THR A 401 19.47 4.22 0.22
C THR A 401 19.90 3.96 1.65
N PHE A 402 20.58 2.85 1.92
CA PHE A 402 20.97 2.51 3.28
C PHE A 402 22.43 2.11 3.36
N ASN A 403 23.11 2.50 4.45
CA ASN A 403 24.51 2.09 4.66
C ASN A 403 24.59 0.63 5.10
N ASP A 404 24.56 -0.28 4.12
CA ASP A 404 24.67 -1.73 4.28
C ASP A 404 25.96 -2.30 3.64
N VAL A 405 26.99 -1.46 3.47
CA VAL A 405 28.29 -1.82 2.86
C VAL A 405 28.93 -3.06 3.51
N SER A 406 28.63 -3.31 4.78
CA SER A 406 29.12 -4.48 5.53
C SER A 406 28.34 -5.79 5.28
N SER A 407 27.25 -5.75 4.51
CA SER A 407 26.40 -6.90 4.16
C SER A 407 26.34 -7.14 2.65
N THR A 408 25.19 -6.87 2.01
CA THR A 408 24.95 -7.10 0.58
C THR A 408 25.39 -5.94 -0.28
N ASN A 409 25.42 -4.72 0.26
CA ASN A 409 25.80 -3.50 -0.44
C ASN A 409 24.94 -3.28 -1.70
N TYR A 410 23.63 -3.47 -1.56
CA TYR A 410 22.70 -3.21 -2.66
C TYR A 410 22.42 -1.71 -2.71
N TYR A 411 22.46 -1.12 -3.91
CA TYR A 411 21.94 0.24 -4.09
C TYR A 411 20.42 0.15 -4.19
N GLU A 412 19.73 0.11 -3.06
CA GLU A 412 18.32 -0.34 -2.99
C GLU A 412 17.43 0.45 -3.94
N GLY A 413 17.68 1.75 -4.09
CA GLY A 413 16.89 2.58 -4.98
C GLY A 413 17.06 2.21 -6.45
N GLU A 414 18.24 1.74 -6.86
CA GLU A 414 18.48 1.25 -8.22
C GLU A 414 17.89 -0.15 -8.43
N VAL A 415 17.91 -1.00 -7.40
CA VAL A 415 17.28 -2.34 -7.41
C VAL A 415 15.75 -2.22 -7.55
N GLU A 416 15.11 -1.41 -6.73
CA GLU A 416 13.67 -1.12 -6.83
C GLU A 416 13.29 -0.55 -8.20
N ASN A 417 14.09 0.39 -8.70
CA ASN A 417 13.91 0.96 -10.03
C ASN A 417 13.99 -0.12 -11.12
N GLN A 418 14.95 -1.03 -11.03
CA GLN A 418 15.12 -2.09 -12.01
C GLN A 418 13.95 -3.07 -11.95
N LYS A 419 13.50 -3.48 -10.75
CA LYS A 419 12.33 -4.35 -10.58
C LYS A 419 11.07 -3.75 -11.18
N ALA A 420 10.83 -2.45 -10.96
CA ALA A 420 9.71 -1.74 -11.58
C ALA A 420 9.80 -1.72 -13.11
N LEU A 421 11.00 -1.56 -13.68
CA LEU A 421 11.21 -1.61 -15.13
C LEU A 421 10.94 -3.00 -15.72
N ASP A 422 11.26 -4.07 -14.99
CA ASP A 422 11.06 -5.46 -15.44
C ASP A 422 9.57 -5.82 -15.57
N TYR A 423 8.68 -5.08 -14.89
CA TYR A 423 7.23 -5.20 -15.05
C TYR A 423 6.65 -4.39 -16.21
N MET A 424 7.44 -3.52 -16.83
CA MET A 424 6.98 -2.47 -17.74
C MET A 424 7.38 -2.74 -19.19
N ASP A 425 7.03 -3.93 -19.68
CA ASP A 425 7.27 -4.36 -21.06
C ASP A 425 6.77 -3.31 -22.06
N GLY A 426 7.61 -2.99 -23.06
CA GLY A 426 7.31 -1.98 -24.08
C GLY A 426 7.62 -0.53 -23.67
N PHE A 427 8.08 -0.29 -22.45
CA PHE A 427 8.63 1.01 -22.04
C PHE A 427 10.14 1.10 -22.28
N THR A 428 10.58 2.27 -22.70
CA THR A 428 11.99 2.64 -22.81
C THR A 428 12.47 3.21 -21.48
N PRO A 429 13.43 2.58 -20.79
CA PRO A 429 13.93 3.05 -19.51
C PRO A 429 14.84 4.28 -19.68
N ILE A 430 14.67 5.26 -18.81
CA ILE A 430 15.58 6.40 -18.61
C ILE A 430 16.07 6.33 -17.17
N ARG A 431 17.27 5.78 -16.98
CA ARG A 431 17.88 5.56 -15.67
C ARG A 431 18.66 6.80 -15.24
N ILE A 432 18.30 7.34 -14.08
CA ILE A 432 18.98 8.43 -13.42
C ILE A 432 19.49 7.88 -12.08
N TRP A 433 20.58 7.15 -12.18
CA TRP A 433 21.12 6.32 -11.10
C TRP A 433 22.37 6.96 -10.51
N ALA A 434 22.53 6.84 -9.19
CA ALA A 434 23.67 7.40 -8.49
C ALA A 434 24.98 6.71 -8.94
N SER A 435 24.92 5.41 -9.27
CA SER A 435 26.01 4.64 -9.86
C SER A 435 26.51 5.15 -11.20
N ASN A 436 25.77 6.04 -11.87
CA ASN A 436 26.23 6.68 -13.11
C ASN A 436 27.25 7.81 -12.90
N ARG A 437 27.59 8.16 -11.65
CA ARG A 437 28.48 9.28 -11.30
C ARG A 437 29.78 9.29 -12.11
N ASP A 438 30.35 8.11 -12.33
CA ASP A 438 31.65 7.94 -12.98
C ASP A 438 31.57 7.37 -14.40
N THR A 439 30.35 7.11 -14.91
CA THR A 439 30.14 6.50 -16.24
C THR A 439 29.71 7.51 -17.30
N GLY A 440 29.40 8.75 -16.90
CA GLY A 440 28.88 9.80 -17.78
C GLY A 440 27.38 9.68 -18.09
N GLY A 441 26.67 8.75 -17.42
CA GLY A 441 25.22 8.63 -17.47
C GLY A 441 24.49 9.78 -16.75
N LEU A 442 23.16 9.72 -16.75
CA LEU A 442 22.35 10.66 -15.97
C LEU A 442 22.43 10.31 -14.49
N VAL A 443 22.63 11.31 -13.64
CA VAL A 443 22.78 11.16 -12.19
C VAL A 443 21.66 11.90 -11.44
N PRO A 444 21.33 11.52 -10.19
CA PRO A 444 20.19 12.05 -9.44
C PRO A 444 20.41 13.47 -8.89
N ILE A 445 20.83 14.38 -9.76
CA ILE A 445 20.98 15.82 -9.50
C ILE A 445 19.81 16.60 -10.15
N PRO A 446 19.48 17.81 -9.65
CA PRO A 446 18.34 18.57 -10.16
C PRO A 446 18.34 18.79 -11.68
N ARG A 447 19.51 19.09 -12.27
CA ARG A 447 19.66 19.35 -13.70
C ARG A 447 19.19 18.17 -14.55
N ASP A 448 19.64 16.96 -14.22
CA ASP A 448 19.43 15.77 -15.04
C ASP A 448 18.01 15.23 -14.87
N ILE A 449 17.48 15.28 -13.63
CA ILE A 449 16.08 15.00 -13.33
C ILE A 449 15.17 15.97 -14.09
N ILE A 450 15.36 17.29 -13.95
CA ILE A 450 14.54 18.29 -14.64
C ILE A 450 14.59 18.08 -16.15
N ARG A 451 15.78 17.83 -16.71
CA ARG A 451 15.96 17.63 -18.16
C ARG A 451 15.24 16.37 -18.66
N ALA A 452 15.34 15.26 -17.93
CA ALA A 452 14.72 14.00 -18.32
C ALA A 452 13.19 14.10 -18.23
N VAL A 453 12.66 14.55 -17.10
CA VAL A 453 11.21 14.70 -16.89
C VAL A 453 10.63 15.70 -17.88
N SER A 454 11.30 16.83 -18.13
CA SER A 454 10.82 17.86 -19.07
C SER A 454 10.75 17.40 -20.54
N ARG A 455 11.38 16.28 -20.91
CA ARG A 455 11.22 15.66 -22.25
C ARG A 455 9.91 14.87 -22.38
N GLY A 456 9.27 14.55 -21.26
CA GLY A 456 8.05 13.76 -21.16
C GLY A 456 8.32 12.27 -20.97
N CYS A 457 7.58 11.67 -20.04
CA CYS A 457 7.54 10.24 -19.73
C CYS A 457 6.10 9.88 -19.30
N GLY A 458 5.70 8.62 -19.50
CA GLY A 458 4.42 8.11 -19.00
C GLY A 458 4.47 7.81 -17.50
N PHE A 459 5.63 7.34 -17.04
CA PHE A 459 5.86 7.00 -15.64
C PHE A 459 7.16 7.60 -15.10
N LEU A 460 7.11 7.94 -13.82
CA LEU A 460 8.21 8.49 -13.05
C LEU A 460 8.30 7.75 -11.71
N MET A 461 9.48 7.25 -11.37
CA MET A 461 9.73 6.59 -10.09
C MET A 461 10.92 7.23 -9.39
N PHE A 462 10.78 7.49 -8.09
CA PHE A 462 11.84 7.93 -7.20
C PHE A 462 12.00 6.90 -6.08
N SER A 463 13.19 6.36 -5.85
CA SER A 463 13.48 5.38 -4.79
C SER A 463 14.66 5.81 -3.94
N GLY A 464 14.38 6.24 -2.71
CA GLY A 464 15.38 6.83 -1.80
C GLY A 464 14.72 7.52 -0.61
N HIS A 465 15.32 8.61 -0.12
CA HIS A 465 14.80 9.35 1.02
C HIS A 465 13.91 10.52 0.61
N GLY A 466 12.95 10.81 1.47
CA GLY A 466 12.00 11.90 1.27
C GLY A 466 11.76 12.72 2.53
N SER A 467 11.26 13.92 2.29
CA SER A 467 10.56 14.74 3.27
C SER A 467 9.54 15.61 2.52
N PRO A 468 8.73 16.43 3.22
CA PRO A 468 7.78 17.31 2.54
C PRO A 468 8.47 18.32 1.62
N GLU A 469 9.74 18.67 1.87
CA GLU A 469 10.49 19.66 1.08
C GLU A 469 11.23 19.08 -0.13
N ARG A 470 11.62 17.80 -0.08
CA ARG A 470 12.60 17.24 -1.04
C ARG A 470 12.56 15.72 -1.14
N TRP A 471 13.17 15.24 -2.22
CA TRP A 471 13.59 13.86 -2.38
C TRP A 471 15.10 13.81 -2.67
N ASN A 472 15.82 12.84 -2.11
CA ASN A 472 17.28 12.70 -2.27
C ASN A 472 17.78 11.27 -2.02
N THR A 473 18.99 10.95 -2.48
CA THR A 473 19.65 9.64 -2.31
C THR A 473 21.17 9.81 -2.15
N TYR A 474 21.87 8.79 -1.65
CA TYR A 474 23.33 8.80 -1.56
C TYR A 474 23.99 8.38 -2.86
N TRP A 475 25.26 8.76 -3.00
CA TRP A 475 26.14 8.12 -3.96
C TRP A 475 26.55 6.74 -3.44
N PRO A 476 26.84 5.78 -4.34
CA PRO A 476 27.35 4.47 -3.96
C PRO A 476 28.43 4.54 -2.89
N GLU A 477 28.19 3.88 -1.76
CA GLU A 477 29.14 3.71 -0.65
C GLU A 477 29.66 5.02 -0.01
N ALA A 478 29.09 6.17 -0.37
CA ALA A 478 29.60 7.50 0.01
C ALA A 478 28.69 8.18 1.04
N PHE A 479 28.37 7.48 2.12
CA PHE A 479 27.46 7.95 3.17
C PHE A 479 27.99 9.14 4.00
N ASP A 480 29.30 9.37 3.95
CA ASP A 480 29.98 10.51 4.58
C ASP A 480 30.15 11.71 3.63
N GLU A 481 29.73 11.59 2.36
CA GLU A 481 29.79 12.66 1.36
C GLU A 481 28.49 13.48 1.25
N GLU A 482 28.57 14.61 0.55
CA GLU A 482 27.35 15.32 0.13
C GLU A 482 26.53 14.43 -0.82
N ARG A 483 25.29 14.16 -0.44
CA ARG A 483 24.30 13.40 -1.23
C ARG A 483 24.10 13.97 -2.64
N ALA A 484 23.41 13.22 -3.50
CA ALA A 484 23.22 13.58 -4.92
C ALA A 484 22.37 14.83 -5.19
N LYS A 485 21.76 15.44 -4.17
CA LYS A 485 20.94 16.65 -4.25
C LYS A 485 19.61 16.51 -5.00
N GLY A 486 19.20 15.30 -5.38
CA GLY A 486 17.86 14.94 -5.86
C GLY A 486 17.01 16.07 -6.44
N LEU A 487 15.83 16.31 -5.84
CA LEU A 487 14.91 17.38 -6.25
C LEU A 487 14.21 18.02 -5.05
N TRP A 488 14.29 19.36 -4.93
CA TRP A 488 13.61 20.12 -3.89
C TRP A 488 12.36 20.77 -4.47
N TYR A 489 11.41 21.13 -3.60
CA TYR A 489 10.16 21.76 -4.05
C TYR A 489 10.39 23.04 -4.86
N TYR A 490 11.45 23.81 -4.57
CA TYR A 490 11.80 25.02 -5.31
C TYR A 490 12.45 24.73 -6.68
N ASN A 491 12.86 23.49 -6.96
CA ASN A 491 13.31 23.07 -8.29
C ASN A 491 12.14 22.68 -9.20
N ILE A 492 11.02 22.19 -8.64
CA ILE A 492 9.82 21.75 -9.39
C ILE A 492 9.28 22.85 -10.34
N PRO A 493 9.28 24.15 -10.00
CA PRO A 493 8.99 25.24 -10.93
C PRO A 493 9.68 25.15 -12.29
N ALA A 494 10.90 24.59 -12.35
CA ALA A 494 11.70 24.45 -13.54
C ALA A 494 11.32 23.25 -14.43
N LEU A 495 10.32 22.43 -14.07
CA LEU A 495 9.78 21.41 -14.97
C LEU A 495 8.90 22.04 -16.06
N PHE A 496 9.15 21.68 -17.32
CA PHE A 496 8.48 22.25 -18.51
C PHE A 496 7.98 21.18 -19.50
N ASN A 497 7.56 20.01 -19.01
CA ASN A 497 7.01 18.92 -19.82
C ASN A 497 5.62 19.18 -20.44
N GLY A 498 4.99 20.34 -20.18
CA GLY A 498 3.69 20.69 -20.78
C GLY A 498 2.62 19.65 -20.46
N GLY A 499 1.92 19.16 -21.49
CA GLY A 499 0.89 18.11 -21.36
C GLY A 499 1.42 16.67 -21.23
N LYS A 500 2.75 16.45 -21.25
CA LYS A 500 3.37 15.12 -21.14
C LYS A 500 3.55 14.75 -19.66
N LEU A 501 2.44 14.47 -18.99
CA LEU A 501 2.36 14.39 -17.54
C LEU A 501 2.49 12.93 -17.07
N PRO A 502 3.60 12.52 -16.42
CA PRO A 502 3.71 11.16 -15.89
C PRO A 502 2.80 10.93 -14.68
N VAL A 503 2.47 9.66 -14.43
CA VAL A 503 2.10 9.20 -13.09
C VAL A 503 3.39 8.93 -12.32
N CYS A 504 3.48 9.46 -11.10
CA CYS A 504 4.70 9.43 -10.31
C CYS A 504 4.53 8.60 -9.03
N VAL A 505 5.38 7.60 -8.81
CA VAL A 505 5.49 6.87 -7.54
C VAL A 505 6.74 7.37 -6.81
N VAL A 506 6.58 7.76 -5.54
CA VAL A 506 7.66 8.36 -4.74
C VAL A 506 7.92 7.53 -3.49
N GLY A 507 8.97 6.74 -3.53
CA GLY A 507 9.59 6.10 -2.38
C GLY A 507 10.30 7.12 -1.50
N GLY A 508 10.20 6.91 -0.19
CA GLY A 508 10.77 7.78 0.84
C GLY A 508 9.74 8.28 1.86
N CYS A 509 10.22 8.87 2.96
CA CYS A 509 9.36 9.40 4.02
C CYS A 509 8.64 10.70 3.61
N HIS A 510 7.42 10.92 4.11
CA HIS A 510 6.69 12.20 4.16
C HIS A 510 6.55 13.00 2.84
N ASN A 511 6.92 12.44 1.69
CA ASN A 511 6.89 13.14 0.40
C ASN A 511 5.47 13.61 0.02
N SER A 512 4.46 12.91 0.54
CA SER A 512 3.04 13.18 0.35
C SER A 512 2.38 13.73 1.61
N GLN A 513 3.14 14.27 2.56
CA GLN A 513 2.61 14.90 3.78
C GLN A 513 1.89 16.23 3.48
N PHE A 514 0.65 16.18 3.01
CA PHE A 514 -0.11 17.34 2.53
C PHE A 514 -0.75 18.21 3.65
N ASN A 515 -0.30 18.05 4.90
CA ASN A 515 -0.70 18.88 6.05
C ASN A 515 0.32 19.97 6.42
N VAL A 516 1.20 20.32 5.48
CA VAL A 516 2.22 21.35 5.64
C VAL A 516 1.77 22.71 5.10
N THR A 517 2.38 23.78 5.63
CA THR A 517 2.24 25.18 5.24
C THR A 517 3.60 25.86 5.33
N ALA A 518 3.74 27.07 4.79
CA ALA A 518 5.01 27.78 4.78
C ALA A 518 5.58 28.03 6.19
N THR A 519 4.77 27.96 7.24
CA THR A 519 5.18 28.12 8.65
C THR A 519 5.22 26.80 9.43
N SER A 520 5.00 25.64 8.78
CA SER A 520 4.96 24.35 9.48
C SER A 520 6.27 23.97 10.16
N PHE A 521 7.42 24.44 9.67
CA PHE A 521 8.72 24.23 10.32
C PHE A 521 8.86 24.91 11.69
N LEU A 522 7.93 25.80 12.05
CA LEU A 522 7.86 26.44 13.37
C LEU A 522 7.09 25.58 14.39
N LEU A 523 6.54 24.44 13.97
CA LEU A 523 5.74 23.54 14.80
C LEU A 523 6.52 22.26 15.10
N ASP A 524 6.51 21.84 16.37
CA ASP A 524 7.17 20.61 16.78
C ASP A 524 6.52 19.35 16.17
N GLY A 525 7.35 18.34 15.90
CA GLY A 525 6.92 17.01 15.47
C GLY A 525 6.48 16.92 14.01
N LEU A 526 6.89 17.88 13.16
CA LEU A 526 6.78 17.77 11.71
C LEU A 526 8.17 17.58 11.11
N TRP A 527 8.30 16.62 10.19
CA TRP A 527 9.53 16.32 9.45
C TRP A 527 9.84 17.37 8.36
N VAL A 528 9.72 18.65 8.73
CA VAL A 528 9.81 19.82 7.85
C VAL A 528 10.92 20.73 8.37
N TYR A 529 11.95 20.99 7.56
CA TYR A 529 13.17 21.67 8.00
C TYR A 529 13.29 23.14 7.55
N GLY A 530 12.31 23.61 6.76
CA GLY A 530 12.22 25.00 6.34
C GLY A 530 10.82 25.38 5.83
N PRO A 531 10.67 26.56 5.21
CA PRO A 531 9.39 26.97 4.66
C PRO A 531 8.93 26.01 3.55
N VAL A 532 7.89 25.21 3.82
CA VAL A 532 7.32 24.25 2.86
C VAL A 532 5.84 24.57 2.67
N PRO A 533 5.50 25.44 1.70
CA PRO A 533 4.11 25.80 1.46
C PRO A 533 3.23 24.58 1.14
N GLU A 534 3.76 23.60 0.42
CA GLU A 534 3.10 22.39 -0.06
C GLU A 534 4.14 21.29 -0.09
N CYS A 535 3.75 20.03 0.12
CA CYS A 535 4.68 18.90 0.08
C CYS A 535 5.17 18.60 -1.34
N PHE A 536 6.25 17.81 -1.45
CA PHE A 536 6.89 17.40 -2.69
C PHE A 536 5.90 16.84 -3.73
N SER A 537 5.10 15.85 -3.35
CA SER A 537 4.11 15.21 -4.22
C SER A 537 3.02 16.19 -4.67
N TRP A 538 2.55 17.05 -3.77
CA TRP A 538 1.58 18.08 -4.12
C TRP A 538 2.15 19.08 -5.14
N TRP A 539 3.37 19.60 -4.92
CA TRP A 539 4.02 20.50 -5.88
C TRP A 539 4.13 19.90 -7.27
N LEU A 540 4.57 18.63 -7.38
CA LEU A 540 4.67 17.91 -8.64
C LEU A 540 3.32 17.82 -9.35
N THR A 541 2.28 17.41 -8.63
CA THR A 541 0.94 17.19 -9.18
C THR A 541 0.27 18.49 -9.62
N ARG A 542 0.35 19.57 -8.82
CA ARG A 542 -0.31 20.85 -9.15
C ARG A 542 0.50 21.77 -10.06
N LYS A 543 1.75 21.41 -10.41
CA LYS A 543 2.65 22.27 -11.20
C LYS A 543 1.96 22.75 -12.48
N ILE A 544 1.91 24.07 -12.65
CA ILE A 544 1.37 24.71 -13.84
C ILE A 544 2.33 24.48 -15.02
N GLY A 545 1.79 24.06 -16.17
CA GLY A 545 2.56 23.88 -17.40
C GLY A 545 3.51 22.68 -17.39
N GLY A 546 3.31 21.71 -16.50
CA GLY A 546 4.13 20.50 -16.40
C GLY A 546 3.90 19.72 -15.11
N GLY A 547 4.96 19.08 -14.62
CA GLY A 547 4.90 18.21 -13.44
C GLY A 547 4.22 16.88 -13.74
N CYS A 548 3.47 16.34 -12.79
CA CYS A 548 2.86 15.01 -12.89
C CYS A 548 1.33 15.12 -13.04
N ILE A 549 0.66 14.10 -13.59
CA ILE A 549 -0.82 14.06 -13.59
C ILE A 549 -1.34 13.60 -12.22
N ALA A 550 -0.57 12.73 -11.56
CA ALA A 550 -0.81 12.25 -10.21
C ALA A 550 0.51 11.83 -9.55
N THR A 551 0.49 11.75 -8.23
CA THR A 551 1.60 11.26 -7.40
C THR A 551 1.10 10.30 -6.33
N LEU A 552 1.84 9.23 -6.09
CA LEU A 552 1.64 8.29 -4.98
C LEU A 552 2.85 8.33 -4.04
N GLY A 553 2.61 8.22 -2.73
CA GLY A 553 3.67 8.13 -1.75
C GLY A 553 3.20 8.36 -0.31
N ASN A 554 4.15 8.50 0.60
CA ASN A 554 3.90 8.39 2.04
C ASN A 554 3.53 9.74 2.69
N THR A 555 2.48 9.75 3.50
CA THR A 555 2.12 10.88 4.37
C THR A 555 2.91 10.92 5.69
N GLY A 556 3.52 9.80 6.09
CA GLY A 556 4.32 9.60 7.31
C GLY A 556 5.71 9.01 7.03
N LEU A 557 6.33 8.40 8.05
CA LEU A 557 7.58 7.64 7.89
C LEU A 557 7.41 6.40 6.99
N GLY A 558 8.06 6.41 5.84
CA GLY A 558 8.24 5.22 5.00
C GLY A 558 9.28 4.27 5.59
N TYR A 559 9.14 2.98 5.31
CA TYR A 559 10.09 1.94 5.73
C TYR A 559 10.50 1.08 4.54
N GLY A 560 11.75 0.65 4.55
CA GLY A 560 12.32 -0.31 3.62
C GLY A 560 13.05 -1.43 4.36
N THR A 561 13.62 -2.33 3.57
CA THR A 561 14.39 -3.50 4.00
C THR A 561 15.74 -3.49 3.28
N VAL A 562 16.74 -4.09 3.92
CA VAL A 562 18.12 -4.21 3.41
C VAL A 562 18.53 -5.67 3.48
N GLY A 563 19.52 -6.07 2.67
CA GLY A 563 19.99 -7.44 2.68
C GLY A 563 19.32 -8.34 1.64
N ASN A 564 19.61 -9.63 1.80
CA ASN A 564 18.93 -10.74 1.15
C ASN A 564 18.88 -11.86 2.20
N TYR A 565 17.71 -12.04 2.81
CA TYR A 565 17.49 -13.02 3.87
C TYR A 565 16.56 -14.16 3.41
N GLY A 566 16.08 -14.11 2.17
CA GLY A 566 15.25 -15.13 1.52
C GLY A 566 13.93 -14.53 1.04
N ASP A 567 13.27 -15.21 0.11
CA ASP A 567 12.01 -14.85 -0.58
C ASP A 567 10.87 -14.32 0.33
N LEU A 568 10.90 -13.05 0.74
CA LEU A 568 10.02 -12.52 1.79
C LEU A 568 8.56 -12.38 1.35
N ASP A 569 8.29 -12.23 0.06
CA ASP A 569 6.95 -12.14 -0.52
C ASP A 569 6.36 -13.51 -0.89
N GLY A 570 7.22 -14.54 -0.94
CA GLY A 570 6.83 -15.92 -1.14
C GLY A 570 6.41 -16.24 -2.57
N ASP A 571 6.90 -15.49 -3.56
CA ASP A 571 6.60 -15.73 -4.97
C ASP A 571 7.41 -16.90 -5.59
N GLY A 572 8.35 -17.45 -4.81
CA GLY A 572 9.22 -18.55 -5.18
C GLY A 572 10.57 -18.10 -5.75
N VAL A 573 10.84 -16.79 -5.76
CA VAL A 573 12.10 -16.20 -6.21
C VAL A 573 12.72 -15.42 -5.04
N ASP A 574 13.99 -15.71 -4.76
CA ASP A 574 14.75 -14.99 -3.73
C ASP A 574 15.46 -13.78 -4.38
N GLU A 575 14.91 -12.59 -4.14
CA GLU A 575 15.37 -11.29 -4.61
C GLU A 575 15.98 -10.46 -3.46
N PRO A 576 16.60 -9.30 -3.74
CA PRO A 576 16.98 -8.39 -2.66
C PRO A 576 15.76 -7.98 -1.82
N ASP A 577 15.88 -8.03 -0.49
CA ASP A 577 14.74 -7.83 0.41
C ASP A 577 14.04 -6.47 0.20
N CYS A 578 14.75 -5.45 -0.31
CA CYS A 578 14.19 -4.13 -0.60
C CYS A 578 13.05 -4.15 -1.62
N VAL A 579 12.96 -5.20 -2.46
CA VAL A 579 11.85 -5.38 -3.41
C VAL A 579 10.82 -6.42 -2.99
N GLU A 580 11.02 -7.08 -1.85
CA GLU A 580 10.14 -8.16 -1.35
C GLU A 580 9.36 -7.79 -0.09
N ALA A 581 9.58 -6.60 0.48
CA ALA A 581 8.81 -6.14 1.64
C ALA A 581 8.60 -4.62 1.64
N LEU A 582 7.61 -4.18 2.44
CA LEU A 582 7.39 -2.79 2.81
C LEU A 582 7.28 -1.84 1.60
N GLY A 583 7.85 -0.63 1.72
CA GLY A 583 7.71 0.43 0.72
C GLY A 583 8.22 0.03 -0.67
N GLY A 584 9.38 -0.64 -0.77
CA GLY A 584 9.93 -1.02 -2.06
C GLY A 584 9.11 -2.09 -2.77
N TYR A 585 8.56 -3.07 -2.03
CA TYR A 585 7.57 -4.00 -2.60
C TYR A 585 6.30 -3.26 -3.02
N LEU A 586 5.68 -2.46 -2.14
CA LEU A 586 4.44 -1.72 -2.45
C LEU A 586 4.60 -0.81 -3.69
N ASP A 587 5.69 -0.05 -3.76
CA ASP A 587 5.95 0.89 -4.86
C ASP A 587 6.20 0.17 -6.19
N THR A 588 6.87 -1.00 -6.18
CA THR A 588 7.06 -1.81 -7.40
C THR A 588 5.80 -2.56 -7.83
N GLN A 589 4.93 -2.96 -6.88
CA GLN A 589 3.64 -3.60 -7.18
C GLN A 589 2.68 -2.68 -7.96
N PHE A 590 2.80 -1.36 -7.83
CA PHE A 590 2.08 -0.42 -8.69
C PHE A 590 2.37 -0.69 -10.17
N PHE A 591 3.65 -0.89 -10.53
CA PHE A 591 4.08 -1.14 -11.90
C PHE A 591 3.75 -2.55 -12.35
N LYS A 592 3.79 -3.55 -11.46
CA LYS A 592 3.29 -4.91 -11.75
C LYS A 592 1.80 -4.88 -12.12
N THR A 593 1.01 -4.14 -11.34
CA THR A 593 -0.44 -4.04 -11.55
C THR A 593 -0.77 -3.35 -12.89
N TYR A 594 -0.02 -2.31 -13.27
CA TYR A 594 -0.17 -1.69 -14.58
C TYR A 594 0.34 -2.56 -15.73
N GLY A 595 1.61 -2.95 -15.70
CA GLY A 595 2.32 -3.54 -16.83
C GLY A 595 2.09 -5.04 -17.02
N VAL A 596 1.84 -5.78 -15.93
CA VAL A 596 1.63 -7.24 -15.97
C VAL A 596 0.15 -7.58 -15.87
N TYR A 597 -0.58 -6.99 -14.92
CA TYR A 597 -2.02 -7.25 -14.76
C TYR A 597 -2.90 -6.41 -15.70
N ASN A 598 -2.30 -5.50 -16.48
CA ASN A 598 -2.97 -4.70 -17.51
C ASN A 598 -4.12 -3.82 -16.97
N VAL A 599 -4.06 -3.44 -15.70
CA VAL A 599 -4.99 -2.47 -15.10
C VAL A 599 -4.56 -1.07 -15.55
N SER A 600 -5.51 -0.24 -15.97
CA SER A 600 -5.19 1.03 -16.65
C SER A 600 -5.92 2.26 -16.08
N VAL A 601 -6.78 2.07 -15.09
CA VAL A 601 -7.39 3.15 -14.33
C VAL A 601 -6.59 3.35 -13.05
N LEU A 602 -6.23 4.60 -12.75
CA LEU A 602 -5.25 4.92 -11.70
C LEU A 602 -5.70 4.49 -10.29
N GLY A 603 -6.97 4.71 -9.96
CA GLY A 603 -7.53 4.32 -8.67
C GLY A 603 -7.64 2.81 -8.51
N GLU A 604 -7.97 2.09 -9.58
CA GLU A 604 -7.99 0.62 -9.59
C GLU A 604 -6.59 0.07 -9.30
N ILE A 605 -5.55 0.59 -9.97
CA ILE A 605 -4.15 0.20 -9.71
C ILE A 605 -3.78 0.47 -8.24
N TRP A 606 -4.13 1.65 -7.70
CA TRP A 606 -3.87 2.00 -6.31
C TRP A 606 -4.54 1.01 -5.34
N GLY A 607 -5.82 0.72 -5.53
CA GLY A 607 -6.58 -0.19 -4.66
C GLY A 607 -6.08 -1.63 -4.76
N ASP A 608 -5.91 -2.14 -5.98
CA ASP A 608 -5.40 -3.50 -6.23
C ASP A 608 -3.98 -3.67 -5.66
N THR A 609 -3.13 -2.64 -5.75
CA THR A 609 -1.78 -2.67 -5.15
C THR A 609 -1.85 -2.84 -3.63
N ILE A 610 -2.73 -2.11 -2.95
CA ILE A 610 -2.95 -2.24 -1.50
C ILE A 610 -3.50 -3.62 -1.15
N SER A 611 -4.53 -4.09 -1.85
CA SER A 611 -5.11 -5.41 -1.58
C SER A 611 -4.13 -6.55 -1.85
N ASN A 612 -3.33 -6.45 -2.91
CA ASN A 612 -2.27 -7.43 -3.21
C ASN A 612 -1.17 -7.41 -2.15
N TYR A 613 -0.80 -6.23 -1.63
CA TYR A 613 0.11 -6.13 -0.49
C TYR A 613 -0.45 -6.87 0.73
N LEU A 614 -1.71 -6.59 1.11
CA LEU A 614 -2.34 -7.16 2.30
C LEU A 614 -2.57 -8.68 2.21
N ASN A 615 -2.71 -9.23 1.00
CA ASN A 615 -2.79 -10.67 0.78
C ASN A 615 -1.47 -11.40 1.11
N VAL A 616 -0.33 -10.71 0.97
CA VAL A 616 1.00 -11.24 1.26
C VAL A 616 1.44 -10.87 2.69
N PHE A 617 1.16 -9.63 3.09
CA PHE A 617 1.52 -9.04 4.37
C PHE A 617 0.27 -8.52 5.10
N PRO A 618 -0.42 -9.38 5.88
CA PRO A 618 -1.62 -8.97 6.59
C PRO A 618 -1.36 -7.80 7.53
N GLY A 619 -1.98 -6.64 7.24
CA GLY A 619 -1.70 -5.39 7.93
C GLY A 619 -1.91 -5.45 9.45
N MET A 620 -2.79 -6.33 9.95
CA MET A 620 -3.05 -6.46 11.39
C MET A 620 -2.12 -7.43 12.15
N GLU A 621 -1.11 -8.02 11.48
CA GLU A 621 -0.07 -8.83 12.11
C GLU A 621 1.17 -8.01 12.51
N ASP A 622 1.58 -7.03 11.70
CA ASP A 622 2.74 -6.17 11.94
C ASP A 622 2.41 -4.68 11.78
N LYS A 623 2.93 -3.84 12.69
CA LYS A 623 2.64 -2.39 12.71
C LYS A 623 3.20 -1.65 11.50
N ILE A 624 4.35 -2.10 10.98
CA ILE A 624 5.01 -1.46 9.84
C ILE A 624 4.28 -1.83 8.55
N ASP A 625 3.78 -3.07 8.42
CA ASP A 625 2.90 -3.47 7.33
C ASP A 625 1.58 -2.68 7.34
N CYS A 626 0.94 -2.56 8.51
CA CYS A 626 -0.23 -1.69 8.73
C CYS A 626 0.03 -0.26 8.24
N LYS A 627 1.12 0.35 8.74
CA LYS A 627 1.52 1.71 8.41
C LYS A 627 1.80 1.89 6.92
N THR A 628 2.44 0.91 6.30
CA THR A 628 2.85 0.95 4.88
C THR A 628 1.66 1.22 3.96
N VAL A 629 0.54 0.54 4.16
CA VAL A 629 -0.67 0.77 3.36
C VAL A 629 -1.47 1.99 3.80
N GLU A 630 -1.55 2.28 5.11
CA GLU A 630 -2.33 3.42 5.62
C GLU A 630 -1.82 4.77 5.12
N GLN A 631 -0.50 4.92 4.96
CA GLN A 631 0.11 6.20 4.62
C GLN A 631 0.29 6.45 3.11
N TRP A 632 0.05 5.44 2.28
CA TRP A 632 0.31 5.48 0.84
C TRP A 632 -0.88 6.06 0.07
N VAL A 633 -0.83 7.37 -0.16
CA VAL A 633 -1.97 8.16 -0.67
C VAL A 633 -1.84 8.45 -2.16
N LEU A 634 -2.97 8.45 -2.86
CA LEU A 634 -3.08 8.93 -4.23
C LEU A 634 -3.46 10.42 -4.26
N LEU A 635 -2.50 11.28 -4.62
CA LEU A 635 -2.79 12.68 -4.97
C LEU A 635 -3.06 12.77 -6.47
N GLY A 636 -4.34 12.63 -6.85
CA GLY A 636 -4.79 12.56 -8.23
C GLY A 636 -6.26 12.24 -8.35
N ASP A 637 -6.73 12.08 -9.57
CA ASP A 637 -8.09 11.62 -9.88
C ASP A 637 -8.10 10.07 -9.92
N PRO A 638 -8.87 9.38 -9.05
CA PRO A 638 -8.89 7.92 -9.01
C PRO A 638 -9.55 7.31 -10.25
N SER A 639 -10.38 8.05 -10.98
CA SER A 639 -11.00 7.58 -12.22
C SER A 639 -10.13 7.84 -13.46
N LEU A 640 -8.89 8.34 -13.29
CA LEU A 640 -8.03 8.72 -14.40
C LEU A 640 -7.69 7.51 -15.28
N LYS A 641 -8.02 7.58 -16.57
CA LYS A 641 -7.52 6.64 -17.57
C LYS A 641 -6.06 6.95 -17.89
N ILE A 642 -5.13 6.11 -17.43
CA ILE A 642 -3.70 6.32 -17.69
C ILE A 642 -3.42 6.21 -19.20
N GLY A 643 -2.78 7.23 -19.76
CA GLY A 643 -2.53 7.36 -21.19
C GLY A 643 -3.70 7.94 -22.00
N GLY A 644 -4.82 8.32 -21.38
CA GLY A 644 -5.99 8.92 -22.02
C GLY A 644 -6.89 7.94 -22.79
N TYR A 645 -8.02 8.44 -23.29
CA TYR A 645 -9.05 7.65 -24.00
C TYR A 645 -8.73 7.41 -25.48
#